data_AF-A0A0M9G3D7-F1
#
_entry.id   AF-A0A0M9G3D7-F1
#
_cell.length_a   1.000
_cell.length_b   1.000
_cell.length_c   1.000
_cell.angle_alpha   90.00
_cell.angle_beta   90.00
_cell.angle_gamma   90.00
#
_symmetry.space_group_name_H-M   'P 1'
#
loop_
_entity.id
_entity.type
_entity.pdbx_description
1 polymer ?
#
loop_
_entity_poly.entity_id
_entity_poly.type
_entity_poly.pdbx_seq_one_letter_code
_entity_poly.pdbx_strand_id
1 'polypeptide(L)'
;MLRRRVCLPAYLVSVVGTSASSSWATPVFDGQQRRAIKALDVREYRPLGTPIEFRFYQRYANHPNRQSGVQFLTHYNTHQRFRVNKDFIDYMHWGKEQGQARLPHRHQRVAFDFDDALQPTRAESDTSEWFAGQDPTTGPDMDISHDFDPYRKVFSDPEHWNKMFSKRRPGEGNIKLNVVPSNSLLGPMVTQTDTQETAYFKMETRGPTHGRVPGINAPFKGERDRKMMLAMSYPLNHRHTLTGNDGRFSKTIFLNDSRRHQVLSAVFARDLNKEMDKATNALYSKLTVLTSAQSGRTDYFCGGADMEALGLDLTMANLLRSQAAELVKTGAPGKKTEVKVQELLRDAGRYEERADSVLRENAAVIWRVYTSPRPLMTLVNGKCRGTGCGLALAAKYAGLMDASEFVVDGPNCGLTPFSGVTRLLARPETSLKYPGLAEFVMLTGTSLFAGDALRLGWSDLFTTLPDMTYHIKDWFDSTEHMHNDAVAWQLGHLLEKCFQMKGDAHSTAMERCAMTPIRARWVEDAFADQPSVEDILATLSAMEKLPYSDRHNTCDPSYATPYTLSSVAEGVHKLEASRLRYTLSPWDVTPPEEEVAVRQAAEVFTSYVLERRGDLNLVVHRDQHKVQTWREQREREYAAYTNLRNAPHRRHVYVKLEGCEGTLIDFDFTIDPVGDAAAAAAVRTQPTTGTGVAEKSTASLDRLKHAVRAALKMPVDRDIDLCWYLPTLDTCPVHNDEELVELLHSDPGLEDPNEKLRYPPIYFLVKRNTLYLSEWAFAVKHQLLLQSPYALKATLKLLEEVRGDGSAEAVRSLADTLALEYRYVTRLLKRDDFCGVGQHVDKSAEEWATIKEERARNVHKAYLPVQPLPDYEAVFERNVELDGHKFQLRPRWSPRTVQEVTADSLDPLAAPLDFDKDGAVELDVVLQANKSSRMAGMVDDAGGYEVVAGLGEVSSDGTLKVAPLRSDAHVPTNVNFYEMARHPWEDTASSWRRDGFTEGSKEYFEQQYKKAEKAVYDESGRGQQNYWPSKDATDSVAGEEGNELLEERFFSKLRDAERGVEMWARQLRNKAVEGKLENKTEIATQQEKIYDDEYYRWFIQPGHNPNPSGLLRGRKGASSNGAVDRELEVFLNQLLSGARSTVDAAENAEFVAPAAEAEDTPEDGTEES
;
A
#
# COMPACT_ATOMS: atom_id res chain seq x y z
N MET A 1 -9.60 7.35 -37.51
CA MET A 1 -10.94 7.87 -37.86
C MET A 1 -11.02 9.37 -37.59
N LEU A 2 -11.22 10.12 -38.69
CA LEU A 2 -12.00 11.37 -38.85
C LEU A 2 -11.76 12.56 -37.89
N ARG A 3 -11.00 13.58 -38.30
CA ARG A 3 -11.40 14.78 -39.09
C ARG A 3 -12.51 15.64 -38.46
N ARG A 4 -12.17 16.89 -38.11
CA ARG A 4 -12.96 18.13 -38.37
C ARG A 4 -11.97 19.28 -38.56
N ARG A 5 -11.77 19.79 -39.79
CA ARG A 5 -12.61 20.74 -40.57
C ARG A 5 -12.66 22.13 -39.93
N VAL A 6 -11.79 22.99 -40.45
CA VAL A 6 -11.91 24.45 -40.47
C VAL A 6 -13.04 24.81 -41.44
N CYS A 7 -13.98 25.66 -41.03
CA CYS A 7 -14.93 26.34 -41.91
C CYS A 7 -14.90 27.84 -41.64
N LEU A 8 -14.49 28.59 -42.66
CA LEU A 8 -14.89 29.98 -42.92
C LEU A 8 -16.34 30.02 -43.44
N PRO A 9 -17.00 31.18 -43.34
CA PRO A 9 -17.63 31.70 -44.55
C PRO A 9 -17.43 33.21 -44.75
N ALA A 10 -17.34 33.57 -46.03
CA ALA A 10 -17.34 34.92 -46.58
C ALA A 10 -18.68 35.18 -47.31
N TYR A 11 -19.10 36.44 -47.41
CA TYR A 11 -19.99 37.07 -48.42
C TYR A 11 -20.02 38.59 -48.11
N LEU A 12 -20.13 39.58 -49.01
CA LEU A 12 -20.38 39.69 -50.45
C LEU A 12 -19.95 41.11 -50.95
N VAL A 13 -20.03 41.33 -52.26
CA VAL A 13 -19.37 42.36 -53.10
C VAL A 13 -20.31 43.50 -53.56
N SER A 14 -19.75 44.72 -53.66
CA SER A 14 -20.01 45.93 -54.51
C SER A 14 -21.40 46.57 -54.67
N VAL A 15 -21.45 47.92 -54.77
CA VAL A 15 -21.73 48.71 -56.02
C VAL A 15 -21.57 50.25 -55.76
N VAL A 16 -20.68 50.87 -56.55
CA VAL A 16 -20.67 52.18 -57.28
C VAL A 16 -21.15 53.51 -56.65
N GLY A 17 -20.32 54.57 -56.78
CA GLY A 17 -20.80 55.90 -57.24
C GLY A 17 -20.17 57.19 -56.64
N THR A 18 -19.25 57.82 -57.40
CA THR A 18 -19.09 59.30 -57.66
C THR A 18 -18.90 60.28 -56.49
N SER A 19 -17.73 60.91 -56.26
CA SER A 19 -17.00 61.99 -56.99
C SER A 19 -17.41 63.44 -56.63
N ALA A 20 -16.44 64.26 -56.19
CA ALA A 20 -16.29 65.73 -56.41
C ALA A 20 -15.32 66.29 -55.33
N SER A 21 -14.04 66.54 -55.63
CA SER A 21 -13.46 67.74 -56.26
C SER A 21 -13.32 68.98 -55.34
N SER A 22 -12.05 69.38 -55.15
CA SER A 22 -11.53 70.75 -55.38
C SER A 22 -12.09 71.89 -54.51
N SER A 23 -11.40 72.94 -54.10
CA SER A 23 -10.07 73.52 -54.33
C SER A 23 -10.14 74.88 -53.61
N TRP A 24 -9.03 75.34 -53.06
CA TRP A 24 -8.64 76.76 -52.91
C TRP A 24 -9.53 77.69 -52.06
N ALA A 25 -8.94 78.24 -50.99
CA ALA A 25 -8.92 79.69 -50.71
C ALA A 25 -8.20 79.98 -49.37
N THR A 26 -7.03 80.59 -49.44
CA THR A 26 -6.54 81.54 -48.42
C THR A 26 -7.32 82.85 -48.58
N PRO A 27 -7.65 83.63 -47.52
CA PRO A 27 -6.68 84.62 -47.02
C PRO A 27 -6.78 85.12 -45.54
N VAL A 28 -5.61 85.59 -45.06
CA VAL A 28 -5.31 86.81 -44.27
C VAL A 28 -5.55 86.88 -42.74
N PHE A 29 -4.40 86.92 -42.04
CA PHE A 29 -3.96 87.70 -40.85
C PHE A 29 -4.97 88.16 -39.78
N ASP A 30 -4.74 87.78 -38.51
CA ASP A 30 -4.09 88.66 -37.53
C ASP A 30 -3.60 87.90 -36.27
N GLY A 31 -2.65 88.49 -35.54
CA GLY A 31 -1.63 87.82 -34.73
C GLY A 31 -2.03 87.02 -33.48
N GLN A 32 -1.35 85.88 -33.31
CA GLN A 32 -0.80 85.41 -32.03
C GLN A 32 0.34 84.42 -32.31
N GLN A 33 1.58 84.81 -31.97
CA GLN A 33 2.76 83.93 -32.03
C GLN A 33 2.56 82.71 -31.10
N ARG A 34 2.29 81.53 -31.67
CA ARG A 34 2.52 80.24 -31.00
C ARG A 34 3.66 79.53 -31.71
N ARG A 35 4.73 79.25 -30.95
CA ARG A 35 5.96 78.58 -31.38
C ARG A 35 5.62 77.28 -32.12
N ALA A 36 6.07 77.14 -33.36
CA ALA A 36 6.04 75.89 -34.10
C ALA A 36 7.05 74.90 -33.46
N ILE A 37 6.58 73.68 -33.16
CA ILE A 37 7.44 72.57 -32.74
C ILE A 37 8.31 72.19 -33.94
N LYS A 38 9.62 71.99 -33.73
CA LYS A 38 10.54 71.64 -34.82
C LYS A 38 10.22 70.22 -35.32
N ALA A 39 10.03 70.06 -36.63
CA ALA A 39 9.67 68.77 -37.25
C ALA A 39 10.83 67.77 -37.32
N LEU A 40 12.06 68.21 -37.04
CA LEU A 40 13.26 67.39 -36.98
C LEU A 40 13.76 67.33 -35.54
N ASP A 41 14.25 66.16 -35.16
CA ASP A 41 14.82 65.97 -33.83
C ASP A 41 16.00 66.93 -33.62
N VAL A 42 16.01 67.64 -32.50
CA VAL A 42 16.99 68.71 -32.22
C VAL A 42 18.31 68.12 -31.69
N ARG A 43 18.29 66.82 -31.33
CA ARG A 43 19.43 66.05 -30.84
C ARG A 43 19.38 64.67 -31.48
N GLU A 44 20.50 64.16 -31.98
CA GLU A 44 20.60 62.77 -32.42
C GLU A 44 20.72 61.85 -31.20
N TYR A 45 19.58 61.57 -30.55
CA TYR A 45 19.52 60.71 -29.37
C TYR A 45 19.05 59.31 -29.74
N ARG A 46 19.99 58.36 -29.79
CA ARG A 46 19.72 56.94 -30.05
C ARG A 46 20.03 56.12 -28.80
N PRO A 47 19.07 55.97 -27.87
CA PRO A 47 19.29 55.12 -26.70
C PRO A 47 19.43 53.67 -27.16
N LEU A 48 20.56 53.06 -26.81
CA LEU A 48 20.81 51.62 -27.07
C LEU A 48 20.13 50.72 -26.04
N GLY A 49 19.65 51.30 -24.93
CA GLY A 49 18.87 50.58 -23.93
C GLY A 49 17.55 50.12 -24.54
N THR A 50 17.33 48.81 -24.54
CA THR A 50 16.06 48.21 -24.98
C THR A 50 15.41 47.45 -23.82
N PRO A 51 14.76 48.16 -22.86
CA PRO A 51 14.12 47.54 -21.71
C PRO A 51 13.14 46.46 -22.12
N ILE A 52 13.13 45.36 -21.37
CA ILE A 52 12.37 44.17 -21.73
C ILE A 52 10.86 44.45 -21.72
N GLU A 53 10.41 45.39 -20.88
CA GLU A 53 9.02 45.84 -20.76
C GLU A 53 8.55 46.66 -21.97
N PHE A 54 9.47 47.38 -22.63
CA PHE A 54 9.16 48.14 -23.85
C PHE A 54 9.11 47.24 -25.08
N ARG A 55 9.86 46.13 -25.05
CA ARG A 55 9.85 45.12 -26.13
C ARG A 55 8.70 44.12 -26.00
N PHE A 56 8.49 43.59 -24.79
CA PHE A 56 7.57 42.47 -24.52
C PHE A 56 6.46 42.87 -23.53
N TYR A 57 5.70 43.90 -23.88
CA TYR A 57 4.58 44.42 -23.09
C TYR A 57 3.41 43.43 -22.93
N GLN A 58 3.42 42.31 -23.66
CA GLN A 58 2.45 41.21 -23.50
C GLN A 58 2.73 40.32 -22.27
N ARG A 59 3.95 40.38 -21.73
CA ARG A 59 4.38 39.56 -20.57
C ARG A 59 4.65 40.41 -19.33
N TYR A 60 5.05 41.67 -19.52
CA TYR A 60 5.38 42.58 -18.43
C TYR A 60 4.47 43.82 -18.44
N ALA A 61 4.12 44.30 -17.25
CA ALA A 61 3.35 45.51 -17.08
C ALA A 61 4.09 46.46 -16.13
N ASN A 62 4.56 47.59 -16.66
CA ASN A 62 5.26 48.60 -15.85
C ASN A 62 4.31 49.63 -15.20
N HIS A 63 3.00 49.51 -15.44
CA HIS A 63 2.01 50.42 -14.86
C HIS A 63 1.87 50.16 -13.35
N PRO A 64 1.95 51.18 -12.48
CA PRO A 64 2.12 51.00 -11.02
C PRO A 64 0.98 50.24 -10.33
N ASN A 65 -0.27 50.43 -10.76
CA ASN A 65 -1.40 49.65 -10.21
C ASN A 65 -1.57 48.26 -10.86
N ARG A 66 -0.77 47.91 -11.89
CA ARG A 66 -0.83 46.61 -12.59
C ARG A 66 0.28 45.64 -12.18
N GLN A 67 1.11 46.02 -11.21
CA GLN A 67 2.30 45.27 -10.78
C GLN A 67 1.98 43.88 -10.20
N SER A 68 0.73 43.66 -9.78
CA SER A 68 0.30 42.35 -9.26
C SER A 68 0.22 41.28 -10.36
N GLY A 69 0.25 41.69 -11.63
CA GLY A 69 0.34 40.80 -12.78
C GLY A 69 -0.95 40.05 -13.09
N VAL A 70 -0.79 38.93 -13.82
CA VAL A 70 -1.87 38.07 -14.30
C VAL A 70 -1.70 36.70 -13.65
N GLN A 71 -2.55 36.39 -12.67
CA GLN A 71 -2.47 35.19 -11.86
C GLN A 71 -3.79 34.42 -12.01
N PHE A 72 -3.73 33.30 -12.71
CA PHE A 72 -4.89 32.41 -12.85
C PHE A 72 -5.13 31.57 -11.59
N LEU A 73 -4.07 31.23 -10.86
CA LEU A 73 -4.09 30.38 -9.67
C LEU A 73 -4.50 31.17 -8.41
N THR A 74 -5.58 31.93 -8.50
CA THR A 74 -6.18 32.64 -7.36
C THR A 74 -7.67 32.31 -7.28
N HIS A 75 -8.26 32.40 -6.09
CA HIS A 75 -9.69 32.15 -5.87
C HIS A 75 -10.60 33.33 -6.31
N TYR A 76 -10.02 34.40 -6.84
CA TYR A 76 -10.76 35.60 -7.23
C TYR A 76 -11.52 35.40 -8.54
N ASN A 77 -12.52 36.26 -8.77
CA ASN A 77 -13.36 36.22 -9.96
C ASN A 77 -12.66 36.63 -11.29
N THR A 78 -11.41 37.11 -11.21
CA THR A 78 -10.68 37.64 -12.38
C THR A 78 -9.22 37.19 -12.33
N HIS A 79 -8.71 36.61 -13.43
CA HIS A 79 -7.31 36.21 -13.60
C HIS A 79 -6.32 37.40 -13.65
N GLN A 80 -6.81 38.61 -13.94
CA GLN A 80 -6.04 39.85 -13.89
C GLN A 80 -6.07 40.40 -12.47
N ARG A 81 -5.06 40.07 -11.65
CA ARG A 81 -5.03 40.36 -10.21
C ARG A 81 -5.22 41.84 -9.88
N PHE A 82 -4.79 42.74 -10.75
CA PHE A 82 -4.89 44.19 -10.57
C PHE A 82 -6.30 44.77 -10.81
N ARG A 83 -7.23 43.98 -11.37
CA ARG A 83 -8.65 44.38 -11.50
C ARG A 83 -9.51 43.90 -10.34
N VAL A 84 -8.96 43.06 -9.46
CA VAL A 84 -9.65 42.56 -8.27
C VAL A 84 -9.91 43.72 -7.31
N ASN A 85 -11.16 43.87 -6.89
CA ASN A 85 -11.63 44.95 -6.01
C ASN A 85 -11.92 44.49 -4.57
N LYS A 86 -11.54 43.26 -4.23
CA LYS A 86 -11.71 42.68 -2.89
C LYS A 86 -10.53 43.06 -2.00
N ASP A 87 -9.39 42.39 -2.21
CA ASP A 87 -8.22 42.56 -1.32
C ASP A 87 -7.12 43.36 -2.03
N PHE A 88 -6.75 44.50 -1.45
CA PHE A 88 -5.62 45.30 -1.93
C PHE A 88 -4.32 44.82 -1.26
N ILE A 89 -3.32 44.46 -2.07
CA ILE A 89 -2.05 43.94 -1.58
C ILE A 89 -1.16 45.05 -1.01
N ASP A 90 -0.36 44.69 0.00
CA ASP A 90 0.65 45.55 0.59
C ASP A 90 2.06 45.10 0.19
N TYR A 91 2.69 45.82 -0.73
CA TYR A 91 4.04 45.49 -1.20
C TYR A 91 5.14 45.75 -0.17
N MET A 92 4.87 46.52 0.88
CA MET A 92 5.86 46.88 1.90
C MET A 92 5.89 45.86 3.04
N HIS A 93 4.71 45.43 3.50
CA HIS A 93 4.58 44.62 4.71
C HIS A 93 4.22 43.15 4.45
N TRP A 94 3.82 42.78 3.22
CA TRP A 94 3.54 41.38 2.88
C TRP A 94 4.71 40.73 2.14
N GLY A 95 4.68 39.39 2.08
CA GLY A 95 5.67 38.59 1.35
C GLY A 95 6.63 37.78 2.22
N LYS A 96 6.55 37.86 3.55
CA LYS A 96 7.49 37.16 4.43
C LYS A 96 7.52 35.63 4.21
N GLU A 97 6.36 34.98 4.24
CA GLU A 97 6.20 33.52 4.14
C GLU A 97 5.82 33.02 2.73
N GLN A 98 5.22 33.89 1.91
CA GLN A 98 4.77 33.59 0.54
C GLN A 98 5.73 34.13 -0.53
N GLY A 99 6.86 34.72 -0.12
CA GLY A 99 7.85 35.33 -1.02
C GLY A 99 7.40 36.67 -1.58
N GLN A 100 6.77 36.69 -2.76
CA GLN A 100 6.34 37.94 -3.38
C GLN A 100 4.98 38.39 -2.81
N ALA A 101 4.85 39.67 -2.43
CA ALA A 101 3.60 40.22 -1.90
C ALA A 101 2.37 40.06 -2.83
N ARG A 102 2.60 39.86 -4.14
CA ARG A 102 1.53 39.62 -5.11
C ARG A 102 0.93 38.21 -5.04
N LEU A 103 1.67 37.22 -4.51
CA LEU A 103 1.22 35.83 -4.47
C LEU A 103 0.13 35.65 -3.39
N PRO A 104 -0.80 34.69 -3.56
CA PRO A 104 -1.80 34.40 -2.53
C PRO A 104 -1.14 33.99 -1.20
N HIS A 105 -1.81 34.26 -0.10
CA HIS A 105 -1.39 33.79 1.23
C HIS A 105 -1.44 32.27 1.33
N ARG A 106 -0.69 31.69 2.28
CA ARG A 106 -0.57 30.22 2.47
C ARG A 106 -1.93 29.53 2.63
N HIS A 107 -2.86 30.12 3.36
CA HIS A 107 -4.22 29.58 3.59
C HIS A 107 -5.19 29.74 2.41
N GLN A 108 -4.84 30.51 1.38
CA GLN A 108 -5.72 30.84 0.24
C GLN A 108 -5.25 30.29 -1.10
N ARG A 109 -4.11 29.59 -1.13
CA ARG A 109 -3.59 28.97 -2.35
C ARG A 109 -4.53 27.87 -2.85
N VAL A 110 -4.66 27.80 -4.17
CA VAL A 110 -5.47 26.78 -4.87
C VAL A 110 -4.61 25.85 -5.74
N ALA A 111 -3.30 26.07 -5.70
CA ALA A 111 -2.28 25.24 -6.33
C ALA A 111 -1.22 24.93 -5.26
N PHE A 112 -0.67 23.73 -5.34
CA PHE A 112 0.21 23.16 -4.33
C PHE A 112 1.46 22.62 -5.01
N ASP A 113 2.61 22.87 -4.38
CA ASP A 113 3.89 22.32 -4.83
C ASP A 113 4.04 20.88 -4.29
N PHE A 114 4.88 20.07 -4.93
CA PHE A 114 5.04 18.64 -4.59
C PHE A 114 5.53 18.40 -3.14
N ASP A 115 6.48 19.21 -2.68
CA ASP A 115 7.12 19.04 -1.36
C ASP A 115 6.53 19.96 -0.27
N ASP A 116 5.55 20.81 -0.59
CA ASP A 116 4.89 21.68 0.38
C ASP A 116 3.65 21.00 0.97
N ALA A 117 3.37 21.28 2.24
CA ALA A 117 2.19 20.76 2.91
C ALA A 117 0.90 21.32 2.30
N LEU A 118 -0.16 20.52 2.30
CA LEU A 118 -1.49 20.93 1.85
C LEU A 118 -2.16 21.83 2.89
N GLN A 119 -3.43 22.19 2.66
CA GLN A 119 -4.21 22.89 3.69
C GLN A 119 -4.62 21.88 4.78
N PRO A 120 -4.51 22.25 6.08
CA PRO A 120 -4.94 21.37 7.14
C PRO A 120 -6.48 21.26 7.18
N THR A 121 -6.97 20.10 7.56
CA THR A 121 -8.38 19.84 7.86
C THR A 121 -8.73 20.48 9.20
N ARG A 122 -9.83 21.24 9.23
CA ARG A 122 -10.28 21.91 10.46
C ARG A 122 -10.99 20.93 11.41
N ALA A 123 -10.61 20.95 12.68
CA ALA A 123 -11.29 20.24 13.77
C ALA A 123 -11.75 21.22 14.86
N GLU A 124 -12.94 21.04 15.42
CA GLU A 124 -13.47 21.96 16.45
C GLU A 124 -13.01 21.61 17.87
N SER A 125 -12.55 20.38 18.09
CA SER A 125 -12.10 19.85 19.38
C SER A 125 -10.95 18.88 19.19
N ASP A 126 -10.31 18.48 20.29
CA ASP A 126 -9.22 17.50 20.27
C ASP A 126 -9.67 16.20 19.57
N THR A 127 -8.85 15.73 18.64
CA THR A 127 -9.13 14.56 17.80
C THR A 127 -8.34 13.32 18.20
N SER A 128 -7.52 13.42 19.26
CA SER A 128 -6.72 12.31 19.80
C SER A 128 -7.55 11.04 20.05
N GLU A 129 -8.79 11.18 20.55
CA GLU A 129 -9.72 10.07 20.80
C GLU A 129 -10.01 9.24 19.54
N TRP A 130 -9.97 9.86 18.36
CA TRP A 130 -10.27 9.20 17.09
C TRP A 130 -9.09 8.40 16.51
N PHE A 131 -7.90 8.54 17.08
CA PHE A 131 -6.70 7.83 16.64
C PHE A 131 -6.31 6.64 17.54
N ALA A 132 -7.19 6.21 18.44
CA ALA A 132 -6.95 5.06 19.33
C ALA A 132 -6.63 3.74 18.59
N GLY A 133 -7.02 3.61 17.32
CA GLY A 133 -6.70 2.46 16.45
C GLY A 133 -5.40 2.58 15.66
N GLN A 134 -4.55 3.55 15.97
CA GLN A 134 -3.25 3.78 15.34
C GLN A 134 -2.10 3.46 16.30
N ASP A 135 -0.86 3.72 15.88
CA ASP A 135 0.30 3.67 16.77
C ASP A 135 0.09 4.64 17.97
N PRO A 136 0.13 4.13 19.22
CA PRO A 136 -0.14 4.91 20.43
C PRO A 136 0.88 6.03 20.68
N THR A 137 2.05 5.98 20.04
CA THR A 137 3.07 7.04 20.15
C THR A 137 2.85 8.19 19.17
N THR A 138 1.89 8.05 18.24
CA THR A 138 1.64 9.07 17.23
C THR A 138 1.05 10.32 17.87
N GLY A 139 1.78 11.43 17.74
CA GLY A 139 1.29 12.75 18.19
C GLY A 139 0.12 13.29 17.34
N PRO A 140 -0.30 14.54 17.63
CA PRO A 140 -1.32 15.22 16.84
C PRO A 140 -0.95 15.25 15.36
N ASP A 141 -1.92 14.95 14.50
CA ASP A 141 -1.67 14.99 13.06
C ASP A 141 -1.37 16.43 12.61
N MET A 142 -0.29 16.61 11.85
CA MET A 142 0.13 17.92 11.36
C MET A 142 -0.89 18.54 10.40
N ASP A 143 -1.68 17.70 9.73
CA ASP A 143 -2.71 18.14 8.80
C ASP A 143 -4.07 18.35 9.47
N ILE A 144 -4.16 18.33 10.80
CA ILE A 144 -5.36 18.70 11.55
C ILE A 144 -5.09 19.96 12.36
N SER A 145 -5.98 20.96 12.24
CA SER A 145 -5.83 22.24 12.94
C SER A 145 -7.14 22.76 13.50
N HIS A 146 -7.10 23.33 14.71
CA HIS A 146 -8.26 23.95 15.34
C HIS A 146 -8.52 25.38 14.85
N ASP A 147 -7.45 26.08 14.47
CA ASP A 147 -7.46 27.53 14.18
C ASP A 147 -7.38 27.85 12.69
N PHE A 148 -7.57 26.86 11.82
CA PHE A 148 -7.51 27.09 10.38
C PHE A 148 -8.78 27.77 9.85
N ASP A 149 -8.61 28.94 9.23
CA ASP A 149 -9.68 29.67 8.54
C ASP A 149 -9.24 30.04 7.11
N PRO A 150 -9.85 29.46 6.07
CA PRO A 150 -9.54 29.81 4.68
C PRO A 150 -9.97 31.25 4.32
N TYR A 151 -10.87 31.85 5.09
CA TYR A 151 -11.38 33.21 4.88
C TYR A 151 -10.70 34.26 5.77
N ARG A 152 -9.64 33.89 6.48
CA ARG A 152 -8.90 34.81 7.36
C ARG A 152 -8.43 36.03 6.59
N LYS A 153 -8.85 37.21 7.05
CA LYS A 153 -8.43 38.51 6.50
C LYS A 153 -7.04 38.86 7.01
N VAL A 154 -6.12 39.14 6.10
CA VAL A 154 -4.77 39.61 6.44
C VAL A 154 -4.75 41.13 6.46
N PHE A 155 -4.04 41.71 7.44
CA PHE A 155 -3.99 43.15 7.60
C PHE A 155 -3.16 43.81 6.47
N SER A 156 -3.76 44.68 5.68
CA SER A 156 -3.15 45.46 4.60
C SER A 156 -3.23 46.96 4.90
N ASP A 157 -2.11 47.67 4.95
CA ASP A 157 -2.10 49.12 5.18
C ASP A 157 -2.94 49.92 4.17
N PRO A 158 -2.81 49.73 2.83
CA PRO A 158 -3.58 50.54 1.87
C PRO A 158 -5.09 50.41 2.03
N GLU A 159 -5.58 49.31 2.60
CA GLU A 159 -7.00 49.04 2.78
C GLU A 159 -7.52 49.39 4.19
N HIS A 160 -6.74 49.02 5.21
CA HIS A 160 -7.19 49.03 6.60
C HIS A 160 -6.54 50.11 7.45
N TRP A 161 -5.37 50.63 7.08
CA TRP A 161 -4.76 51.83 7.66
C TRP A 161 -4.43 52.84 6.57
N ASN A 162 -5.48 53.40 5.97
CA ASN A 162 -5.31 54.25 4.81
C ASN A 162 -4.85 55.66 5.22
N LYS A 163 -3.63 56.02 4.81
CA LYS A 163 -2.99 57.32 5.09
C LYS A 163 -3.08 58.30 3.91
N MET A 164 -3.75 57.96 2.81
CA MET A 164 -3.77 58.75 1.56
C MET A 164 -4.29 60.19 1.76
N PHE A 165 -5.31 60.38 2.60
CA PHE A 165 -5.92 61.69 2.86
C PHE A 165 -5.28 62.47 4.01
N SER A 166 -4.15 61.98 4.55
CA SER A 166 -3.42 62.59 5.67
C SER A 166 -2.04 63.10 5.26
N LYS A 167 -1.35 63.78 6.18
CA LYS A 167 0.06 64.17 5.99
C LYS A 167 1.03 63.05 6.38
N ARG A 168 0.52 61.86 6.74
CA ARG A 168 1.26 60.69 7.18
C ARG A 168 2.08 60.94 8.46
N ARG A 169 1.59 61.82 9.35
CA ARG A 169 2.20 62.03 10.68
C ARG A 169 1.88 60.85 11.62
N PRO A 170 2.63 60.68 12.71
CA PRO A 170 2.29 59.71 13.75
C PRO A 170 0.84 59.92 14.24
N GLY A 171 0.05 58.84 14.29
CA GLY A 171 -1.36 58.86 14.71
C GLY A 171 -2.39 59.22 13.62
N GLU A 172 -1.97 59.62 12.42
CA GLU A 172 -2.88 59.91 11.31
C GLU A 172 -3.26 58.64 10.51
N GLY A 173 -4.38 58.71 9.79
CA GLY A 173 -4.90 57.64 8.92
C GLY A 173 -6.20 57.03 9.46
N ASN A 174 -7.03 56.49 8.56
CA ASN A 174 -8.26 55.80 8.94
C ASN A 174 -7.97 54.32 9.19
N ILE A 175 -8.25 53.82 10.41
CA ILE A 175 -7.96 52.44 10.83
C ILE A 175 -9.25 51.63 10.98
N LYS A 176 -9.35 50.49 10.31
CA LYS A 176 -10.41 49.50 10.49
C LYS A 176 -9.95 48.41 11.46
N LEU A 177 -10.61 48.31 12.62
CA LEU A 177 -10.24 47.36 13.68
C LEU A 177 -10.85 45.96 13.50
N ASN A 178 -11.83 45.79 12.61
CA ASN A 178 -12.56 44.53 12.40
C ASN A 178 -11.77 43.45 11.62
N VAL A 179 -10.47 43.63 11.44
CA VAL A 179 -9.58 42.73 10.70
C VAL A 179 -8.70 41.91 11.65
N VAL A 180 -8.26 42.52 12.76
CA VAL A 180 -7.40 41.87 13.75
C VAL A 180 -8.28 41.47 14.93
N PRO A 181 -8.17 40.24 15.46
CA PRO A 181 -8.89 39.86 16.67
C PRO A 181 -8.52 40.81 17.82
N SER A 182 -9.52 41.20 18.61
CA SER A 182 -9.32 42.18 19.69
C SER A 182 -8.54 41.54 20.85
N ASN A 183 -7.31 41.99 21.07
CA ASN A 183 -6.52 41.66 22.27
C ASN A 183 -6.90 42.53 23.48
N SER A 184 -7.97 43.34 23.38
CA SER A 184 -8.46 44.15 24.50
C SER A 184 -9.19 43.27 25.53
N LEU A 185 -8.82 43.44 26.80
CA LEU A 185 -9.47 42.78 27.94
C LEU A 185 -10.96 43.14 28.08
N LEU A 186 -11.40 44.25 27.46
CA LEU A 186 -12.78 44.71 27.53
C LEU A 186 -13.78 43.65 27.03
N GLY A 187 -13.44 42.91 25.97
CA GLY A 187 -14.30 41.86 25.41
C GLY A 187 -14.63 40.79 26.47
N PRO A 188 -13.60 40.04 26.94
CA PRO A 188 -13.78 39.05 28.00
C PRO A 188 -14.46 39.60 29.26
N MET A 189 -14.18 40.84 29.68
CA MET A 189 -14.83 41.44 30.86
C MET A 189 -16.31 41.73 30.68
N VAL A 190 -16.74 42.18 29.50
CA VAL A 190 -18.15 42.54 29.23
C VAL A 190 -19.00 41.30 28.96
N THR A 191 -18.41 40.25 28.38
CA THR A 191 -19.13 39.02 28.01
C THR A 191 -18.98 37.89 29.04
N GLN A 192 -18.32 38.12 30.17
CA GLN A 192 -18.21 37.12 31.24
C GLN A 192 -19.59 36.82 31.83
N THR A 193 -19.94 35.54 31.90
CA THR A 193 -21.22 35.03 32.37
C THR A 193 -20.98 33.79 33.25
N ASP A 194 -21.92 33.52 34.15
CA ASP A 194 -21.95 32.30 34.98
C ASP A 194 -22.38 31.07 34.17
N THR A 195 -23.10 31.28 33.07
CA THR A 195 -23.41 30.23 32.10
C THR A 195 -22.14 29.78 31.38
N GLN A 196 -21.96 28.45 31.27
CA GLN A 196 -20.84 27.85 30.55
C GLN A 196 -20.84 28.19 29.04
N GLU A 197 -19.73 27.90 28.38
CA GLU A 197 -19.52 28.16 26.95
C GLU A 197 -20.55 27.46 26.05
N THR A 198 -20.67 27.95 24.81
CA THR A 198 -21.60 27.42 23.80
C THR A 198 -21.42 25.92 23.55
N ALA A 199 -20.19 25.42 23.64
CA ALA A 199 -19.85 24.00 23.51
C ALA A 199 -20.55 23.12 24.55
N TYR A 200 -20.65 23.59 25.80
CA TYR A 200 -21.35 22.87 26.86
C TYR A 200 -22.87 22.79 26.59
N PHE A 201 -23.48 23.86 26.07
CA PHE A 201 -24.91 23.91 25.80
C PHE A 201 -25.34 23.17 24.52
N LYS A 202 -24.38 22.79 23.65
CA LYS A 202 -24.64 22.08 22.38
C LYS A 202 -25.69 22.82 21.51
N MET A 203 -25.58 24.14 21.41
CA MET A 203 -26.51 24.97 20.60
C MET A 203 -26.44 24.64 19.10
N GLU A 204 -25.29 24.14 18.64
CA GLU A 204 -25.07 23.80 17.24
C GLU A 204 -25.80 22.49 16.88
N THR A 205 -26.69 22.60 15.89
CA THR A 205 -27.50 21.46 15.42
C THR A 205 -26.80 20.61 14.37
N ARG A 206 -25.73 21.13 13.77
CA ARG A 206 -24.94 20.46 12.74
C ARG A 206 -23.53 20.27 13.28
N GLY A 207 -23.04 19.04 13.26
CA GLY A 207 -21.60 18.77 13.36
C GLY A 207 -20.90 19.08 12.02
N PRO A 208 -19.79 18.40 11.72
CA PRO A 208 -19.09 18.56 10.44
C PRO A 208 -20.04 18.48 9.25
N THR A 209 -19.89 19.40 8.29
CA THR A 209 -20.80 19.55 7.13
C THR A 209 -20.92 18.28 6.27
N HIS A 210 -19.89 17.44 6.30
CA HIS A 210 -19.80 16.18 5.56
C HIS A 210 -20.32 14.96 6.33
N GLY A 211 -20.95 15.15 7.49
CA GLY A 211 -21.48 14.07 8.31
C GLY A 211 -20.38 13.33 9.06
N ARG A 212 -20.26 12.01 8.84
CA ARG A 212 -19.27 11.15 9.51
C ARG A 212 -17.93 11.19 8.76
N VAL A 213 -16.93 11.83 9.37
CA VAL A 213 -15.57 12.03 8.83
C VAL A 213 -14.55 11.34 9.75
N PRO A 214 -13.89 10.27 9.28
CA PRO A 214 -12.81 9.61 10.04
C PRO A 214 -11.71 10.60 10.42
N GLY A 215 -11.24 10.55 11.67
CA GLY A 215 -10.22 11.43 12.23
C GLY A 215 -10.74 12.78 12.77
N ILE A 216 -12.02 13.10 12.59
CA ILE A 216 -12.62 14.36 13.10
C ILE A 216 -13.77 14.08 14.09
N ASN A 217 -14.72 13.20 13.73
CA ASN A 217 -15.85 12.84 14.60
C ASN A 217 -16.14 11.33 14.62
N ALA A 218 -15.24 10.55 14.04
CA ALA A 218 -15.31 9.10 13.98
C ALA A 218 -13.88 8.54 14.00
N PRO A 219 -13.67 7.33 14.53
CA PRO A 219 -12.36 6.74 14.61
C PRO A 219 -11.73 6.57 13.23
N PHE A 220 -10.44 6.89 13.12
CA PHE A 220 -9.63 6.67 11.94
C PHE A 220 -9.00 5.27 12.02
N LYS A 221 -9.27 4.44 11.02
CA LYS A 221 -8.77 3.06 10.89
C LYS A 221 -7.87 2.90 9.67
N GLY A 222 -6.88 2.01 9.76
CA GLY A 222 -5.96 1.73 8.67
C GLY A 222 -4.86 2.78 8.54
N GLU A 223 -4.25 2.87 7.37
CA GLU A 223 -3.11 3.76 7.09
C GLU A 223 -3.52 5.18 6.68
N ARG A 224 -2.62 6.13 6.92
CA ARG A 224 -2.76 7.53 6.47
C ARG A 224 -2.14 7.69 5.09
N ASP A 225 -2.83 8.38 4.17
CA ASP A 225 -2.29 8.80 2.87
C ASP A 225 -2.01 10.31 2.89
N ARG A 226 -0.77 10.71 3.22
CA ARG A 226 -0.40 12.14 3.30
C ARG A 226 -0.08 12.75 1.94
N LYS A 227 0.20 11.92 0.93
CA LYS A 227 0.67 12.33 -0.40
C LYS A 227 -0.43 12.38 -1.46
N MET A 228 -1.68 12.12 -1.08
CA MET A 228 -2.86 12.06 -1.96
C MET A 228 -2.75 10.99 -3.07
N MET A 229 -1.90 9.99 -2.90
CA MET A 229 -1.67 8.98 -3.94
C MET A 229 -2.91 8.11 -4.16
N LEU A 230 -3.59 7.75 -3.07
CA LEU A 230 -4.85 7.02 -3.14
C LEU A 230 -5.99 7.96 -3.51
N ALA A 231 -6.02 9.16 -2.91
CA ALA A 231 -7.11 10.12 -3.07
C ALA A 231 -7.38 10.54 -4.53
N MET A 232 -6.35 10.53 -5.40
CA MET A 232 -6.44 10.92 -6.81
C MET A 232 -6.31 9.74 -7.79
N SER A 233 -6.61 8.51 -7.34
CA SER A 233 -6.53 7.30 -8.16
C SER A 233 -7.70 7.17 -9.17
N TYR A 234 -7.47 6.45 -10.27
CA TYR A 234 -8.46 6.22 -11.33
C TYR A 234 -9.13 4.85 -11.21
N PRO A 235 -10.46 4.75 -11.26
CA PRO A 235 -11.17 3.48 -11.16
C PRO A 235 -10.86 2.57 -12.36
N LEU A 236 -10.32 1.38 -12.09
CA LEU A 236 -9.95 0.40 -13.12
C LEU A 236 -11.15 -0.45 -13.58
N ASN A 237 -12.23 -0.48 -12.78
CA ASN A 237 -13.46 -1.20 -13.12
C ASN A 237 -14.72 -0.32 -13.00
N HIS A 238 -15.79 -0.77 -13.65
CA HIS A 238 -17.09 -0.08 -13.70
C HIS A 238 -17.79 0.05 -12.34
N ARG A 239 -17.43 -0.80 -11.36
CA ARG A 239 -18.00 -0.80 -10.01
C ARG A 239 -17.22 0.09 -9.03
N HIS A 240 -16.10 0.66 -9.47
CA HIS A 240 -15.18 1.44 -8.65
C HIS A 240 -14.62 0.66 -7.43
N THR A 241 -14.66 -0.68 -7.45
CA THR A 241 -14.09 -1.54 -6.40
C THR A 241 -12.59 -1.76 -6.59
N LEU A 242 -12.07 -1.49 -7.80
CA LEU A 242 -10.65 -1.41 -8.09
C LEU A 242 -10.33 0.00 -8.56
N THR A 243 -9.26 0.56 -8.00
CA THR A 243 -8.69 1.82 -8.45
C THR A 243 -7.20 1.68 -8.63
N GLY A 244 -6.58 2.55 -9.43
CA GLY A 244 -5.17 2.48 -9.73
C GLY A 244 -4.50 3.83 -9.89
N ASN A 245 -3.21 3.87 -9.60
CA ASN A 245 -2.35 5.03 -9.82
C ASN A 245 -1.05 4.57 -10.46
N ASP A 246 -0.81 5.03 -11.69
CA ASP A 246 0.31 4.60 -12.51
C ASP A 246 1.40 5.69 -12.53
N GLY A 247 2.64 5.25 -12.33
CA GLY A 247 3.84 6.00 -12.74
C GLY A 247 4.24 5.69 -14.17
N ARG A 248 5.39 6.23 -14.56
CA ARG A 248 6.09 5.92 -15.81
C ARG A 248 6.45 4.44 -15.86
N PHE A 249 7.03 3.92 -14.77
CA PHE A 249 7.53 2.55 -14.68
C PHE A 249 6.96 1.72 -13.51
N SER A 250 6.10 2.32 -12.70
CA SER A 250 5.39 1.65 -11.60
C SER A 250 3.89 1.63 -11.85
N LYS A 251 3.20 0.63 -11.32
CA LYS A 251 1.74 0.54 -11.35
C LYS A 251 1.23 0.23 -9.96
N THR A 252 0.25 0.95 -9.45
CA THR A 252 -0.34 0.67 -8.14
C THR A 252 -1.81 0.33 -8.30
N ILE A 253 -2.22 -0.82 -7.78
CA ILE A 253 -3.61 -1.29 -7.75
C ILE A 253 -4.08 -1.24 -6.30
N PHE A 254 -5.23 -0.61 -6.08
CA PHE A 254 -5.86 -0.52 -4.78
C PHE A 254 -7.19 -1.27 -4.73
N LEU A 255 -7.36 -2.10 -3.70
CA LEU A 255 -8.65 -2.71 -3.34
C LEU A 255 -9.55 -1.68 -2.64
N ASN A 256 -10.74 -1.40 -3.19
CA ASN A 256 -11.63 -0.34 -2.70
C ASN A 256 -13.06 -0.84 -2.40
N ASP A 257 -13.19 -1.63 -1.35
CA ASP A 257 -14.46 -1.97 -0.69
C ASP A 257 -14.35 -1.76 0.84
N SER A 258 -14.19 -0.50 1.23
CA SER A 258 -14.01 -0.12 2.64
C SER A 258 -15.20 -0.39 3.55
N ARG A 259 -16.40 -0.64 3.00
CA ARG A 259 -17.62 -0.90 3.80
C ARG A 259 -17.69 -2.34 4.28
N ARG A 260 -17.22 -3.27 3.44
CA ARG A 260 -17.26 -4.71 3.71
C ARG A 260 -15.86 -5.25 4.01
N HIS A 261 -15.01 -4.43 4.65
CA HIS A 261 -13.66 -4.83 5.05
C HIS A 261 -12.82 -5.46 3.93
N GLN A 262 -12.89 -4.91 2.71
CA GLN A 262 -12.12 -5.37 1.54
C GLN A 262 -12.36 -6.84 1.16
N VAL A 263 -13.60 -7.31 1.33
CA VAL A 263 -14.01 -8.68 0.99
C VAL A 263 -14.15 -8.88 -0.53
N LEU A 264 -13.62 -10.00 -1.02
CA LEU A 264 -13.57 -10.37 -2.43
C LEU A 264 -14.79 -11.24 -2.82
N SER A 265 -15.83 -10.57 -3.33
CA SER A 265 -16.89 -11.27 -4.08
C SER A 265 -16.35 -11.94 -5.35
N ALA A 266 -17.04 -12.95 -5.89
CA ALA A 266 -16.62 -13.65 -7.12
C ALA A 266 -16.30 -12.69 -8.29
N VAL A 267 -17.16 -11.68 -8.50
CA VAL A 267 -16.95 -10.71 -9.58
C VAL A 267 -15.76 -9.80 -9.28
N PHE A 268 -15.58 -9.39 -8.02
CA PHE A 268 -14.46 -8.55 -7.62
C PHE A 268 -13.12 -9.29 -7.77
N ALA A 269 -13.05 -10.55 -7.32
CA ALA A 269 -11.89 -11.43 -7.51
C ALA A 269 -11.58 -11.60 -9.01
N ARG A 270 -12.58 -11.90 -9.84
CA ARG A 270 -12.40 -12.05 -11.29
C ARG A 270 -11.88 -10.77 -11.96
N ASP A 271 -12.44 -9.62 -11.61
CA ASP A 271 -11.98 -8.32 -12.13
C ASP A 271 -10.54 -8.02 -11.69
N LEU A 272 -10.19 -8.38 -10.45
CA LEU A 272 -8.83 -8.24 -9.90
C LEU A 272 -7.85 -9.15 -10.66
N ASN A 273 -8.19 -10.43 -10.88
CA ASN A 273 -7.37 -11.36 -11.67
C ASN A 273 -7.00 -10.76 -13.04
N LYS A 274 -7.99 -10.16 -13.71
CA LYS A 274 -7.80 -9.51 -15.02
C LYS A 274 -6.92 -8.26 -14.95
N GLU A 275 -7.17 -7.34 -14.02
CA GLU A 275 -6.39 -6.10 -13.94
C GLU A 275 -4.96 -6.36 -13.43
N MET A 276 -4.77 -7.35 -12.56
CA MET A 276 -3.45 -7.83 -12.16
C MET A 276 -2.67 -8.34 -13.36
N ASP A 277 -3.24 -9.28 -14.13
CA ASP A 277 -2.58 -9.84 -15.31
C ASP A 277 -2.20 -8.76 -16.32
N LYS A 278 -3.10 -7.80 -16.56
CA LYS A 278 -2.89 -6.65 -17.45
C LYS A 278 -1.78 -5.71 -16.94
N ALA A 279 -1.74 -5.43 -15.64
CA ALA A 279 -0.73 -4.56 -15.05
C ALA A 279 0.65 -5.22 -15.03
N THR A 280 0.73 -6.51 -14.65
CA THR A 280 1.99 -7.25 -14.60
C THR A 280 2.54 -7.56 -15.98
N ASN A 281 1.69 -7.79 -17.00
CA ASN A 281 2.16 -7.96 -18.38
C ASN A 281 2.42 -6.64 -19.11
N ALA A 282 2.22 -5.48 -18.47
CA ALA A 282 2.43 -4.19 -19.12
C ALA A 282 3.91 -3.95 -19.46
N LEU A 283 4.15 -3.41 -20.66
CA LEU A 283 5.50 -3.24 -21.23
C LEU A 283 6.47 -2.45 -20.33
N TYR A 284 5.99 -1.37 -19.71
CA TYR A 284 6.82 -0.48 -18.89
C TYR A 284 6.74 -0.78 -17.38
N SER A 285 5.95 -1.76 -16.94
CA SER A 285 5.89 -2.09 -15.52
C SER A 285 7.19 -2.74 -15.07
N LYS A 286 7.99 -2.03 -14.26
CA LYS A 286 9.15 -2.57 -13.54
C LYS A 286 8.72 -3.20 -12.22
N LEU A 287 7.76 -2.55 -11.56
CA LEU A 287 7.12 -3.04 -10.34
C LEU A 287 5.62 -2.72 -10.37
N THR A 288 4.80 -3.74 -10.14
CA THR A 288 3.38 -3.57 -9.85
C THR A 288 3.18 -3.70 -8.35
N VAL A 289 2.49 -2.76 -7.72
CA VAL A 289 2.21 -2.73 -6.28
C VAL A 289 0.72 -2.99 -6.07
N LEU A 290 0.38 -4.01 -5.29
CA LEU A 290 -0.98 -4.27 -4.82
C LEU A 290 -1.11 -3.84 -3.36
N THR A 291 -2.08 -2.99 -3.06
CA THR A 291 -2.37 -2.56 -1.69
C THR A 291 -3.86 -2.28 -1.52
N SER A 292 -4.29 -1.88 -0.32
CA SER A 292 -5.70 -1.57 -0.06
C SER A 292 -5.96 -0.07 0.04
N ALA A 293 -7.08 0.38 -0.55
CA ALA A 293 -7.58 1.74 -0.41
C ALA A 293 -8.30 1.89 0.94
N GLN A 294 -7.60 2.45 1.92
CA GLN A 294 -8.16 2.71 3.25
C GLN A 294 -8.43 4.20 3.40
N SER A 295 -9.72 4.58 3.43
CA SER A 295 -10.17 5.97 3.62
C SER A 295 -10.35 6.35 5.09
N GLY A 296 -9.65 5.67 6.01
CA GLY A 296 -9.90 5.80 7.45
C GLY A 296 -11.05 4.93 7.99
N ARG A 297 -11.72 4.13 7.15
CA ARG A 297 -12.92 3.34 7.52
C ARG A 297 -12.65 1.88 7.85
N THR A 298 -11.58 1.32 7.31
CA THR A 298 -11.21 -0.08 7.48
C THR A 298 -9.71 -0.19 7.65
N ASP A 299 -9.29 -1.12 8.49
CA ASP A 299 -7.92 -1.54 8.80
C ASP A 299 -7.56 -2.86 8.10
N TYR A 300 -8.44 -3.38 7.25
CA TYR A 300 -8.20 -4.58 6.45
C TYR A 300 -7.45 -4.24 5.17
N PHE A 301 -6.39 -5.01 4.89
CA PHE A 301 -5.81 -5.12 3.55
C PHE A 301 -6.78 -5.90 2.64
N CYS A 302 -7.19 -7.10 3.07
CA CYS A 302 -8.14 -7.94 2.35
C CYS A 302 -8.89 -8.88 3.31
N GLY A 303 -10.23 -8.81 3.30
CA GLY A 303 -11.10 -9.60 4.17
C GLY A 303 -11.30 -11.06 3.72
N GLY A 304 -10.77 -11.45 2.56
CA GLY A 304 -10.93 -12.78 1.99
C GLY A 304 -12.23 -12.97 1.23
N ALA A 305 -12.72 -14.21 1.13
CA ALA A 305 -13.93 -14.55 0.40
C ALA A 305 -15.19 -13.99 1.09
N ASP A 306 -16.20 -13.63 0.30
CA ASP A 306 -17.47 -13.06 0.79
C ASP A 306 -18.35 -14.12 1.45
N MET A 307 -18.07 -14.41 2.73
CA MET A 307 -18.78 -15.43 3.51
C MET A 307 -20.27 -15.11 3.70
N GLU A 308 -20.66 -13.83 3.77
CA GLU A 308 -22.06 -13.44 3.87
C GLU A 308 -22.81 -13.70 2.57
N ALA A 309 -22.25 -13.30 1.43
CA ALA A 309 -22.88 -13.60 0.13
C ALA A 309 -22.92 -15.10 -0.15
N LEU A 310 -21.85 -15.82 0.21
CA LEU A 310 -21.73 -17.26 0.04
C LEU A 310 -22.75 -18.01 0.92
N GLY A 311 -22.85 -17.65 2.20
CA GLY A 311 -23.82 -18.25 3.12
C GLY A 311 -25.27 -17.93 2.75
N LEU A 312 -25.56 -16.72 2.27
CA LEU A 312 -26.89 -16.35 1.78
C LEU A 312 -27.31 -17.20 0.57
N ASP A 313 -26.44 -17.32 -0.44
CA ASP A 313 -26.73 -18.11 -1.64
C ASP A 313 -26.98 -19.60 -1.28
N LEU A 314 -26.18 -20.17 -0.37
CA LEU A 314 -26.39 -21.55 0.12
C LEU A 314 -27.68 -21.71 0.94
N THR A 315 -28.02 -20.73 1.77
CA THR A 315 -29.28 -20.76 2.54
C THR A 315 -30.47 -20.74 1.58
N MET A 316 -30.42 -19.92 0.53
CA MET A 316 -31.46 -19.89 -0.50
C MET A 316 -31.55 -21.23 -1.25
N ALA A 317 -30.42 -21.85 -1.59
CA ALA A 317 -30.40 -23.18 -2.22
C ALA A 317 -31.07 -24.24 -1.34
N ASN A 318 -30.73 -24.28 -0.03
CA ASN A 318 -31.32 -25.19 0.94
C ASN A 318 -32.84 -24.99 1.09
N LEU A 319 -33.29 -23.73 1.15
CA LEU A 319 -34.72 -23.41 1.18
C LEU A 319 -35.46 -23.90 -0.07
N LEU A 320 -34.92 -23.66 -1.27
CA LEU A 320 -35.51 -24.12 -2.52
C LEU A 320 -35.55 -25.66 -2.62
N ARG A 321 -34.49 -26.35 -2.17
CA ARG A 321 -34.46 -27.82 -2.09
C ARG A 321 -35.47 -28.36 -1.09
N SER A 322 -35.65 -27.71 0.06
CA SER A 322 -36.65 -28.11 1.05
C SER A 322 -38.08 -27.99 0.50
N GLN A 323 -38.40 -26.87 -0.17
CA GLN A 323 -39.69 -26.67 -0.83
C GLN A 323 -39.93 -27.68 -1.96
N ALA A 324 -38.90 -27.98 -2.76
CA ALA A 324 -38.99 -29.01 -3.78
C ALA A 324 -39.28 -30.40 -3.16
N ALA A 325 -38.60 -30.74 -2.06
CA ALA A 325 -38.81 -32.00 -1.34
C ALA A 325 -40.21 -32.10 -0.72
N GLU A 326 -40.75 -31.01 -0.17
CA GLU A 326 -42.12 -30.94 0.35
C GLU A 326 -43.16 -31.12 -0.75
N LEU A 327 -42.97 -30.50 -1.92
CA LEU A 327 -43.84 -30.68 -3.08
C LEU A 327 -43.81 -32.11 -3.63
N VAL A 328 -42.64 -32.76 -3.62
CA VAL A 328 -42.52 -34.19 -3.98
C VAL A 328 -43.24 -35.08 -2.98
N LYS A 329 -43.17 -34.77 -1.68
CA LYS A 329 -43.87 -35.55 -0.62
C LYS A 329 -45.39 -35.36 -0.64
N THR A 330 -45.89 -34.16 -0.96
CA THR A 330 -47.31 -33.79 -0.88
C THR A 330 -48.05 -33.88 -2.22
N GLY A 331 -47.35 -33.86 -3.35
CA GLY A 331 -47.96 -33.81 -4.68
C GLY A 331 -48.35 -35.19 -5.23
N ALA A 332 -49.56 -35.30 -5.80
CA ALA A 332 -49.91 -36.39 -6.71
C ALA A 332 -49.05 -36.30 -8.00
N PRO A 333 -48.67 -37.43 -8.63
CA PRO A 333 -47.83 -37.41 -9.83
C PRO A 333 -48.55 -36.65 -10.95
N GLY A 334 -48.02 -35.48 -11.30
CA GLY A 334 -48.61 -34.60 -12.30
C GLY A 334 -47.58 -33.63 -12.89
N LYS A 335 -47.69 -33.39 -14.21
CA LYS A 335 -46.75 -32.57 -15.00
C LYS A 335 -46.53 -31.15 -14.45
N LYS A 336 -47.52 -30.56 -13.78
CA LYS A 336 -47.39 -29.23 -13.15
C LYS A 336 -46.46 -29.25 -11.93
N THR A 337 -46.58 -30.27 -11.09
CA THR A 337 -45.71 -30.45 -9.91
C THR A 337 -44.29 -30.72 -10.36
N GLU A 338 -44.11 -31.57 -11.36
CA GLU A 338 -42.80 -31.88 -11.94
C GLU A 338 -42.09 -30.63 -12.50
N VAL A 339 -42.78 -29.81 -13.30
CA VAL A 339 -42.23 -28.55 -13.82
C VAL A 339 -41.80 -27.62 -12.69
N LYS A 340 -42.61 -27.51 -11.62
CA LYS A 340 -42.27 -26.63 -10.50
C LYS A 340 -41.10 -27.15 -9.69
N VAL A 341 -41.02 -28.46 -9.45
CA VAL A 341 -39.88 -29.09 -8.77
C VAL A 341 -38.60 -28.90 -9.58
N GLN A 342 -38.64 -29.09 -10.89
CA GLN A 342 -37.49 -28.83 -11.77
C GLN A 342 -37.06 -27.36 -11.77
N GLU A 343 -38.01 -26.42 -11.76
CA GLU A 343 -37.70 -24.99 -11.64
C GLU A 343 -36.99 -24.67 -10.31
N LEU A 344 -37.50 -25.16 -9.19
CA LEU A 344 -36.91 -24.96 -7.86
C LEU A 344 -35.50 -25.56 -7.76
N LEU A 345 -35.31 -26.79 -8.26
CA LEU A 345 -34.01 -27.46 -8.25
C LEU A 345 -32.99 -26.76 -9.17
N ARG A 346 -33.42 -26.30 -10.35
CA ARG A 346 -32.55 -25.53 -11.26
C ARG A 346 -32.10 -24.22 -10.62
N ASP A 347 -33.02 -23.52 -9.98
CA ASP A 347 -32.69 -22.24 -9.34
C ASP A 347 -31.80 -22.47 -8.10
N ALA A 348 -32.01 -23.55 -7.33
CA ALA A 348 -31.10 -23.95 -6.26
C ALA A 348 -29.68 -24.23 -6.78
N GLY A 349 -29.55 -24.98 -7.88
CA GLY A 349 -28.26 -25.25 -8.52
C GLY A 349 -27.52 -23.97 -8.94
N ARG A 350 -28.24 -22.95 -9.44
CA ARG A 350 -27.64 -21.65 -9.78
C ARG A 350 -27.09 -20.90 -8.56
N TYR A 351 -27.71 -21.02 -7.40
CA TYR A 351 -27.17 -20.43 -6.17
C TYR A 351 -25.91 -21.17 -5.71
N GLU A 352 -25.90 -22.50 -5.79
CA GLU A 352 -24.73 -23.33 -5.50
C GLU A 352 -23.56 -23.01 -6.46
N GLU A 353 -23.83 -22.87 -7.76
CA GLU A 353 -22.83 -22.44 -8.76
C GLU A 353 -22.24 -21.05 -8.46
N ARG A 354 -23.05 -20.12 -7.95
CA ARG A 354 -22.57 -18.80 -7.54
C ARG A 354 -21.68 -18.88 -6.31
N ALA A 355 -22.04 -19.69 -5.32
CA ALA A 355 -21.21 -19.95 -4.14
C ALA A 355 -19.88 -20.62 -4.53
N ASP A 356 -19.93 -21.61 -5.42
CA ASP A 356 -18.74 -22.26 -5.98
C ASP A 356 -17.82 -21.28 -6.72
N SER A 357 -18.41 -20.40 -7.55
CA SER A 357 -17.66 -19.37 -8.26
C SER A 357 -16.89 -18.43 -7.32
N VAL A 358 -17.41 -18.12 -6.13
CA VAL A 358 -16.67 -17.32 -5.14
C VAL A 358 -15.36 -18.02 -4.76
N LEU A 359 -15.39 -19.31 -4.46
CA LEU A 359 -14.18 -20.06 -4.07
C LEU A 359 -13.20 -20.18 -5.23
N ARG A 360 -13.68 -20.58 -6.41
CA ARG A 360 -12.85 -20.77 -7.62
C ARG A 360 -12.14 -19.49 -8.06
N GLU A 361 -12.87 -18.37 -8.09
CA GLU A 361 -12.29 -17.08 -8.50
C GLU A 361 -11.28 -16.57 -7.46
N ASN A 362 -11.54 -16.77 -6.15
CA ASN A 362 -10.58 -16.40 -5.11
C ASN A 362 -9.28 -17.22 -5.20
N ALA A 363 -9.37 -18.54 -5.40
CA ALA A 363 -8.19 -19.39 -5.61
C ALA A 363 -7.42 -18.99 -6.89
N ALA A 364 -8.15 -18.68 -7.97
CA ALA A 364 -7.56 -18.24 -9.24
C ALA A 364 -6.77 -16.92 -9.10
N VAL A 365 -7.25 -15.99 -8.27
CA VAL A 365 -6.52 -14.74 -7.96
C VAL A 365 -5.23 -15.04 -7.19
N ILE A 366 -5.26 -15.90 -6.17
CA ILE A 366 -4.06 -16.30 -5.43
C ILE A 366 -3.03 -16.89 -6.39
N TRP A 367 -3.46 -17.76 -7.31
CA TRP A 367 -2.59 -18.32 -8.33
C TRP A 367 -2.04 -17.25 -9.29
N ARG A 368 -2.86 -16.28 -9.71
CA ARG A 368 -2.42 -15.16 -10.57
C ARG A 368 -1.34 -14.32 -9.90
N VAL A 369 -1.46 -14.05 -8.61
CA VAL A 369 -0.43 -13.38 -7.80
C VAL A 369 0.87 -14.19 -7.81
N TYR A 370 0.75 -15.49 -7.53
CA TYR A 370 1.90 -16.41 -7.46
C TYR A 370 2.66 -16.52 -8.79
N THR A 371 1.94 -16.57 -9.91
CA THR A 371 2.52 -16.74 -11.25
C THR A 371 2.69 -15.43 -12.02
N SER A 372 2.73 -14.28 -11.35
CA SER A 372 2.88 -12.99 -12.03
C SER A 372 4.19 -12.93 -12.83
N PRO A 373 4.18 -12.60 -14.14
CA PRO A 373 5.36 -12.70 -15.00
C PRO A 373 6.42 -11.62 -14.71
N ARG A 374 5.98 -10.44 -14.27
CA ARG A 374 6.85 -9.34 -13.83
C ARG A 374 6.75 -9.16 -12.32
N PRO A 375 7.72 -8.48 -11.67
CA PRO A 375 7.67 -8.19 -10.25
C PRO A 375 6.33 -7.59 -9.82
N LEU A 376 5.59 -8.36 -9.03
CA LEU A 376 4.44 -7.93 -8.27
C LEU A 376 4.85 -7.89 -6.80
N MET A 377 4.65 -6.72 -6.19
CA MET A 377 4.81 -6.53 -4.76
C MET A 377 3.46 -6.30 -4.11
N THR A 378 3.12 -7.10 -3.12
CA THR A 378 1.95 -6.84 -2.28
C THR A 378 2.41 -6.08 -1.05
N LEU A 379 1.89 -4.86 -0.86
CA LEU A 379 2.17 -4.03 0.31
C LEU A 379 1.00 -4.16 1.31
N VAL A 380 1.25 -4.88 2.40
CA VAL A 380 0.23 -5.32 3.36
C VAL A 380 0.03 -4.26 4.44
N ASN A 381 -0.89 -3.33 4.19
CA ASN A 381 -1.18 -2.19 5.06
C ASN A 381 -2.33 -2.46 6.05
N GLY A 382 -2.43 -3.68 6.59
CA GLY A 382 -3.51 -4.03 7.51
C GLY A 382 -3.79 -5.53 7.63
N LYS A 383 -4.99 -5.85 8.12
CA LYS A 383 -5.47 -7.20 8.38
C LYS A 383 -5.78 -7.97 7.10
N CYS A 384 -5.35 -9.23 7.08
CA CYS A 384 -5.66 -10.23 6.09
C CYS A 384 -6.45 -11.36 6.76
N ARG A 385 -7.55 -11.80 6.13
CA ARG A 385 -8.30 -12.97 6.58
C ARG A 385 -8.49 -13.97 5.44
N GLY A 386 -8.41 -15.27 5.73
CA GLY A 386 -8.66 -16.34 4.76
C GLY A 386 -7.90 -16.14 3.44
N THR A 387 -8.61 -16.04 2.32
CA THR A 387 -8.02 -15.84 0.98
C THR A 387 -7.22 -14.55 0.83
N GLY A 388 -7.48 -13.55 1.69
CA GLY A 388 -6.67 -12.34 1.78
C GLY A 388 -5.24 -12.60 2.25
N CYS A 389 -5.03 -13.58 3.14
CA CYS A 389 -3.70 -14.01 3.56
C CYS A 389 -2.94 -14.65 2.39
N GLY A 390 -3.63 -15.47 1.60
CA GLY A 390 -3.10 -16.04 0.36
C GLY A 390 -2.71 -14.96 -0.66
N LEU A 391 -3.59 -13.98 -0.87
CA LEU A 391 -3.34 -12.84 -1.76
C LEU A 391 -2.10 -12.03 -1.33
N ALA A 392 -1.92 -11.84 -0.03
CA ALA A 392 -0.80 -11.11 0.55
C ALA A 392 0.53 -11.87 0.40
N LEU A 393 0.56 -13.15 0.78
CA LEU A 393 1.79 -13.93 0.94
C LEU A 393 2.18 -14.75 -0.30
N ALA A 394 1.29 -14.93 -1.28
CA ALA A 394 1.62 -15.64 -2.51
C ALA A 394 2.50 -14.81 -3.47
N ALA A 395 2.58 -13.50 -3.29
CA ALA A 395 3.41 -12.63 -4.11
C ALA A 395 4.89 -12.90 -3.86
N LYS A 396 5.70 -12.85 -4.92
CA LYS A 396 7.15 -13.01 -4.79
C LYS A 396 7.78 -11.97 -3.86
N TYR A 397 7.26 -10.73 -3.89
CA TYR A 397 7.66 -9.66 -2.98
C TYR A 397 6.46 -9.31 -2.10
N ALA A 398 6.50 -9.66 -0.82
CA ALA A 398 5.43 -9.35 0.12
C ALA A 398 5.93 -8.32 1.15
N GLY A 399 5.77 -7.03 0.85
CA GLY A 399 6.16 -5.95 1.75
C GLY A 399 5.24 -5.85 2.96
N LEU A 400 5.78 -6.14 4.14
CA LEU A 400 5.04 -6.03 5.41
C LEU A 400 5.23 -4.64 6.04
N MET A 401 4.20 -4.16 6.71
CA MET A 401 4.19 -2.97 7.56
C MET A 401 3.90 -3.41 9.01
N ASP A 402 4.07 -2.53 9.98
CA ASP A 402 3.75 -2.86 11.39
C ASP A 402 2.25 -3.21 11.59
N ALA A 403 1.38 -2.60 10.78
CA ALA A 403 -0.04 -2.91 10.73
C ALA A 403 -0.39 -4.25 10.05
N SER A 404 0.57 -4.94 9.44
CA SER A 404 0.33 -6.23 8.78
C SER A 404 -0.09 -7.29 9.79
N GLU A 405 -1.21 -7.96 9.49
CA GLU A 405 -1.80 -8.95 10.37
C GLU A 405 -2.43 -10.08 9.52
N PHE A 406 -2.26 -11.34 9.95
CA PHE A 406 -2.70 -12.53 9.23
C PHE A 406 -3.58 -13.41 10.14
N VAL A 407 -4.85 -13.53 9.78
CA VAL A 407 -5.82 -14.35 10.48
C VAL A 407 -6.18 -15.54 9.59
N VAL A 408 -5.64 -16.72 9.94
CA VAL A 408 -5.93 -17.99 9.25
C VAL A 408 -6.95 -18.77 10.08
N ASP A 409 -8.17 -18.26 10.07
CA ASP A 409 -9.31 -18.85 10.78
C ASP A 409 -10.27 -19.57 9.83
N GLY A 410 -11.41 -20.03 10.36
CA GLY A 410 -12.34 -20.89 9.66
C GLY A 410 -13.18 -21.73 10.64
N PRO A 411 -12.57 -22.45 11.60
CA PRO A 411 -13.34 -23.34 12.48
C PRO A 411 -14.30 -22.58 13.40
N ASN A 412 -13.99 -21.32 13.70
CA ASN A 412 -14.86 -20.37 14.38
C ASN A 412 -16.15 -20.04 13.63
N CYS A 413 -16.16 -20.09 12.29
CA CYS A 413 -17.35 -19.98 11.47
C CYS A 413 -17.85 -21.34 10.95
N GLY A 414 -17.34 -22.46 11.46
CA GLY A 414 -17.78 -23.80 11.05
C GLY A 414 -17.23 -24.29 9.72
N LEU A 415 -16.13 -23.70 9.23
CA LEU A 415 -15.44 -24.10 8.00
C LEU A 415 -13.98 -24.49 8.27
N THR A 416 -13.35 -25.12 7.29
CA THR A 416 -11.89 -25.21 7.26
C THR A 416 -11.29 -23.93 6.68
N PRO A 417 -10.06 -23.54 7.06
CA PRO A 417 -9.36 -22.41 6.47
C PRO A 417 -9.23 -22.55 4.94
N PHE A 418 -9.39 -21.44 4.22
CA PHE A 418 -9.24 -21.35 2.76
C PHE A 418 -8.35 -20.16 2.41
N SER A 419 -7.10 -20.41 2.05
CA SER A 419 -6.10 -19.36 1.83
C SER A 419 -4.85 -19.78 1.05
N GLY A 420 -4.54 -21.08 0.98
CA GLY A 420 -3.25 -21.58 0.53
C GLY A 420 -2.11 -21.40 1.54
N VAL A 421 -2.32 -20.66 2.64
CA VAL A 421 -1.32 -20.46 3.72
C VAL A 421 -1.12 -21.74 4.53
N THR A 422 -2.04 -22.71 4.45
CA THR A 422 -1.85 -24.06 5.01
C THR A 422 -0.53 -24.68 4.53
N ARG A 423 -0.13 -24.44 3.27
CA ARG A 423 1.19 -24.85 2.76
C ARG A 423 2.34 -24.20 3.52
N LEU A 424 2.26 -22.90 3.79
CA LEU A 424 3.32 -22.16 4.50
C LEU A 424 3.45 -22.66 5.94
N LEU A 425 2.33 -22.97 6.60
CA LEU A 425 2.30 -23.56 7.94
C LEU A 425 2.80 -25.01 7.95
N ALA A 426 2.56 -25.78 6.90
CA ALA A 426 2.99 -27.17 6.77
C ALA A 426 4.45 -27.35 6.29
N ARG A 427 5.15 -26.28 5.91
CA ARG A 427 6.56 -26.36 5.50
C ARG A 427 7.42 -26.93 6.61
N PRO A 428 8.46 -27.73 6.27
CA PRO A 428 9.41 -28.24 7.27
C PRO A 428 10.15 -27.10 8.00
N GLU A 429 10.29 -25.93 7.38
CA GLU A 429 10.86 -24.76 8.05
C GLU A 429 10.02 -24.30 9.25
N THR A 430 8.69 -24.31 9.12
CA THR A 430 7.78 -23.92 10.20
C THR A 430 7.84 -24.93 11.33
N SER A 431 7.83 -26.23 11.03
CA SER A 431 7.94 -27.27 12.06
C SER A 431 9.30 -27.27 12.77
N LEU A 432 10.39 -26.88 12.09
CA LEU A 432 11.71 -26.73 12.69
C LEU A 432 11.82 -25.50 13.60
N LYS A 433 11.25 -24.36 13.20
CA LYS A 433 11.36 -23.10 13.96
C LYS A 433 10.36 -23.04 15.12
N TYR A 434 9.11 -23.43 14.86
CA TYR A 434 8.00 -23.37 15.80
C TYR A 434 7.13 -24.65 15.70
N PRO A 435 7.58 -25.77 16.27
CA PRO A 435 6.78 -26.99 16.33
C PRO A 435 5.44 -26.74 17.05
N GLY A 436 4.34 -27.25 16.49
CA GLY A 436 2.98 -27.04 17.01
C GLY A 436 2.31 -25.71 16.59
N LEU A 437 3.02 -24.77 15.96
CA LEU A 437 2.44 -23.48 15.55
C LEU A 437 1.37 -23.62 14.48
N ALA A 438 1.52 -24.58 13.57
CA ALA A 438 0.57 -24.81 12.49
C ALA A 438 -0.81 -25.20 13.02
N GLU A 439 -0.84 -26.15 13.96
CA GLU A 439 -2.02 -26.62 14.68
C GLU A 439 -2.60 -25.48 15.51
N PHE A 440 -1.75 -24.75 16.25
CA PHE A 440 -2.20 -23.63 17.07
C PHE A 440 -2.94 -22.58 16.22
N VAL A 441 -2.35 -22.10 15.13
CA VAL A 441 -2.94 -21.04 14.30
C VAL A 441 -4.23 -21.51 13.62
N MET A 442 -4.21 -22.68 12.97
CA MET A 442 -5.37 -23.17 12.19
C MET A 442 -6.55 -23.58 13.07
N LEU A 443 -6.30 -24.12 14.27
CA LEU A 443 -7.37 -24.55 15.17
C LEU A 443 -7.92 -23.42 16.04
N THR A 444 -7.06 -22.50 16.52
CA THR A 444 -7.52 -21.43 17.42
C THR A 444 -8.04 -20.20 16.68
N GLY A 445 -7.64 -20.00 15.42
CA GLY A 445 -7.90 -18.77 14.67
C GLY A 445 -7.10 -17.57 15.21
N THR A 446 -5.95 -17.82 15.83
CA THR A 446 -5.09 -16.76 16.38
C THR A 446 -4.41 -15.98 15.26
N SER A 447 -4.24 -14.68 15.50
CA SER A 447 -3.59 -13.77 14.56
C SER A 447 -2.06 -13.86 14.62
N LEU A 448 -1.41 -13.77 13.45
CA LEU A 448 0.03 -13.60 13.31
C LEU A 448 0.35 -12.20 12.79
N PHE A 449 1.45 -11.60 13.27
CA PHE A 449 1.86 -10.26 12.89
C PHE A 449 3.12 -10.26 12.01
N ALA A 450 3.57 -9.08 11.61
CA ALA A 450 4.76 -8.89 10.77
C ALA A 450 5.99 -9.64 11.30
N GLY A 451 6.31 -9.51 12.59
CA GLY A 451 7.47 -10.17 13.20
C GLY A 451 7.38 -11.69 13.21
N ASP A 452 6.17 -12.26 13.28
CA ASP A 452 5.99 -13.72 13.21
C ASP A 452 6.26 -14.23 11.78
N ALA A 453 5.69 -13.54 10.78
CA ALA A 453 5.87 -13.86 9.37
C ALA A 453 7.34 -13.72 8.90
N LEU A 454 8.05 -12.72 9.42
CA LEU A 454 9.49 -12.52 9.17
C LEU A 454 10.33 -13.67 9.76
N ARG A 455 10.10 -14.04 11.02
CA ARG A 455 10.82 -15.15 11.67
C ARG A 455 10.57 -16.48 10.98
N LEU A 456 9.35 -16.73 10.52
CA LEU A 456 8.97 -17.91 9.74
C LEU A 456 9.54 -17.94 8.31
N GLY A 457 10.12 -16.83 7.82
CA GLY A 457 10.62 -16.76 6.45
C GLY A 457 9.49 -16.84 5.40
N TRP A 458 8.31 -16.31 5.73
CA TRP A 458 7.21 -16.16 4.77
C TRP A 458 7.42 -14.95 3.87
N SER A 459 8.04 -13.90 4.39
CA SER A 459 8.53 -12.74 3.65
C SER A 459 9.89 -12.32 4.19
N ASP A 460 10.69 -11.68 3.35
CA ASP A 460 11.97 -11.04 3.68
C ASP A 460 11.88 -9.49 3.75
N LEU A 461 10.70 -8.92 3.51
CA LEU A 461 10.50 -7.48 3.34
C LEU A 461 9.63 -6.87 4.45
N PHE A 462 10.14 -5.84 5.13
CA PHE A 462 9.43 -5.08 6.15
C PHE A 462 9.79 -3.60 6.12
N THR A 463 8.82 -2.71 6.26
CA THR A 463 9.05 -1.26 6.28
C THR A 463 8.13 -0.55 7.28
N THR A 464 8.65 0.53 7.87
CA THR A 464 7.90 1.44 8.76
C THR A 464 7.69 2.82 8.13
N LEU A 465 8.09 3.00 6.86
CA LEU A 465 7.95 4.27 6.17
C LEU A 465 6.47 4.55 5.85
N PRO A 466 5.93 5.73 6.21
CA PRO A 466 4.60 6.12 5.79
C PRO A 466 4.55 6.34 4.27
N ASP A 467 3.36 6.21 3.67
CA ASP A 467 3.13 6.49 2.26
C ASP A 467 4.09 5.78 1.29
N MET A 468 4.55 4.56 1.62
CA MET A 468 5.57 3.85 0.84
C MET A 468 5.19 3.70 -0.64
N THR A 469 3.89 3.59 -0.94
CA THR A 469 3.34 3.56 -2.31
C THR A 469 3.75 4.79 -3.12
N TYR A 470 3.73 5.99 -2.53
CA TYR A 470 4.12 7.24 -3.19
C TYR A 470 5.61 7.24 -3.48
N HIS A 471 6.43 6.84 -2.50
CA HIS A 471 7.87 6.77 -2.66
C HIS A 471 8.30 5.76 -3.73
N ILE A 472 7.61 4.61 -3.83
CA ILE A 472 7.83 3.65 -4.92
C ILE A 472 7.52 4.29 -6.26
N LYS A 473 6.38 5.00 -6.36
CA LYS A 473 5.98 5.67 -7.60
C LYS A 473 7.03 6.69 -8.03
N ASP A 474 7.40 7.61 -7.15
CA ASP A 474 8.36 8.68 -7.42
C ASP A 474 9.75 8.14 -7.75
N TRP A 475 10.22 7.13 -6.99
CA TRP A 475 11.47 6.42 -7.28
C TRP A 475 11.48 5.87 -8.71
N PHE A 476 10.46 5.10 -9.10
CA PHE A 476 10.42 4.52 -10.43
C PHE A 476 10.16 5.56 -11.53
N ASP A 477 9.53 6.71 -11.24
CA ASP A 477 9.38 7.81 -12.19
C ASP A 477 10.74 8.44 -12.56
N SER A 478 11.72 8.42 -11.63
CA SER A 478 13.10 8.89 -11.84
C SER A 478 14.02 7.87 -12.54
N THR A 479 13.60 6.60 -12.66
CA THR A 479 14.40 5.57 -13.35
C THR A 479 14.32 5.70 -14.87
N GLU A 480 15.30 5.15 -15.62
CA GLU A 480 15.35 5.34 -17.08
C GLU A 480 15.20 4.06 -17.91
N HIS A 481 16.19 3.17 -17.91
CA HIS A 481 16.22 2.03 -18.84
C HIS A 481 15.32 0.87 -18.41
N MET A 482 14.83 0.10 -19.39
CA MET A 482 14.04 -1.13 -19.21
C MET A 482 14.85 -2.43 -19.35
N HIS A 483 16.17 -2.33 -19.54
CA HIS A 483 17.04 -3.50 -19.56
C HIS A 483 17.00 -4.21 -18.20
N ASN A 484 16.99 -5.54 -18.20
CA ASN A 484 16.83 -6.36 -17.00
C ASN A 484 17.90 -6.07 -15.93
N ASP A 485 19.15 -5.77 -16.32
CA ASP A 485 20.18 -5.38 -15.34
C ASP A 485 19.82 -4.06 -14.62
N ALA A 486 19.33 -3.08 -15.37
CA ALA A 486 18.88 -1.81 -14.80
C ALA A 486 17.66 -2.01 -13.89
N VAL A 487 16.70 -2.84 -14.31
CA VAL A 487 15.51 -3.18 -13.52
C VAL A 487 15.89 -3.92 -12.24
N ALA A 488 16.80 -4.90 -12.34
CA ALA A 488 17.30 -5.67 -11.20
C ALA A 488 18.01 -4.77 -10.19
N TRP A 489 18.87 -3.86 -10.65
CA TRP A 489 19.54 -2.90 -9.77
C TRP A 489 18.54 -1.93 -9.12
N GLN A 490 17.63 -1.34 -9.89
CA GLN A 490 16.65 -0.35 -9.39
C GLN A 490 15.71 -0.96 -8.35
N LEU A 491 15.23 -2.18 -8.60
CA LEU A 491 14.36 -2.91 -7.69
C LEU A 491 15.15 -3.39 -6.47
N GLY A 492 16.33 -3.99 -6.68
CA GLY A 492 17.20 -4.43 -5.59
C GLY A 492 17.59 -3.30 -4.64
N HIS A 493 17.94 -2.13 -5.18
CA HIS A 493 18.31 -0.96 -4.37
C HIS A 493 17.14 -0.45 -3.52
N LEU A 494 15.93 -0.40 -4.09
CA LEU A 494 14.72 -0.05 -3.35
C LEU A 494 14.47 -1.03 -2.19
N LEU A 495 14.56 -2.34 -2.46
CA LEU A 495 14.36 -3.37 -1.44
C LEU A 495 15.41 -3.27 -0.32
N GLU A 496 16.69 -3.14 -0.68
CA GLU A 496 17.78 -3.04 0.30
C GLU A 496 17.69 -1.80 1.19
N LYS A 497 17.22 -0.67 0.65
CA LYS A 497 17.18 0.61 1.39
C LYS A 497 15.94 0.78 2.26
N CYS A 498 14.79 0.26 1.83
CA CYS A 498 13.51 0.54 2.49
C CYS A 498 12.86 -0.69 3.15
N PHE A 499 13.11 -1.90 2.64
CA PHE A 499 12.39 -3.11 3.03
C PHE A 499 13.27 -4.15 3.73
N GLN A 500 14.56 -4.19 3.44
CA GLN A 500 15.49 -5.02 4.20
C GLN A 500 15.91 -4.25 5.44
N MET A 501 15.76 -4.90 6.61
CA MET A 501 16.03 -4.32 7.92
C MET A 501 17.54 -4.23 8.21
N LYS A 502 18.32 -3.59 7.32
CA LYS A 502 19.77 -3.40 7.43
C LYS A 502 20.07 -2.00 8.00
N GLY A 503 20.45 -1.91 9.28
CA GLY A 503 20.90 -0.67 9.93
C GLY A 503 20.41 -0.51 11.37
N ASP A 504 20.74 0.61 12.00
CA ASP A 504 20.45 0.90 13.41
C ASP A 504 18.96 1.20 13.71
N ALA A 505 18.11 1.28 12.68
CA ALA A 505 16.70 1.67 12.81
C ALA A 505 15.75 0.51 13.19
N HIS A 506 16.21 -0.74 13.17
CA HIS A 506 15.40 -1.91 13.51
C HIS A 506 15.94 -2.61 14.77
N SER A 507 15.03 -3.08 15.64
CA SER A 507 15.36 -3.97 16.74
C SER A 507 14.27 -5.04 16.91
N THR A 508 14.65 -6.20 17.45
CA THR A 508 13.72 -7.31 17.70
C THR A 508 12.64 -6.98 18.73
N ALA A 509 12.80 -5.90 19.50
CA ALA A 509 11.79 -5.42 20.44
C ALA A 509 10.71 -4.57 19.76
N MET A 510 11.00 -3.98 18.59
CA MET A 510 10.08 -3.10 17.87
C MET A 510 9.18 -3.85 16.87
N GLU A 511 9.57 -5.03 16.43
CA GLU A 511 8.72 -5.84 15.55
C GLU A 511 7.51 -6.39 16.32
N ARG A 512 6.30 -6.12 15.82
CA ARG A 512 5.07 -6.67 16.39
C ARG A 512 5.05 -8.19 16.23
N CYS A 513 4.91 -8.90 17.35
CA CYS A 513 5.05 -10.35 17.43
C CYS A 513 4.04 -10.95 18.41
N ALA A 514 3.29 -11.95 17.95
CA ALA A 514 2.44 -12.75 18.84
C ALA A 514 3.24 -13.89 19.50
N MET A 515 4.20 -14.47 18.78
CA MET A 515 4.98 -15.63 19.20
C MET A 515 6.30 -15.21 19.86
N THR A 516 6.21 -14.68 21.08
CA THR A 516 7.40 -14.48 21.93
C THR A 516 8.09 -15.84 22.18
N PRO A 517 9.41 -15.87 22.49
CA PRO A 517 10.11 -17.13 22.73
C PRO A 517 9.47 -18.02 23.80
N ILE A 518 8.82 -17.42 24.81
CA ILE A 518 8.12 -18.14 25.87
C ILE A 518 6.81 -18.73 25.34
N ARG A 519 6.04 -17.98 24.56
CA ARG A 519 4.81 -18.50 23.94
C ARG A 519 5.07 -19.58 22.91
N ALA A 520 6.15 -19.47 22.14
CA ALA A 520 6.59 -20.53 21.23
C ALA A 520 6.83 -21.84 21.98
N ARG A 521 7.42 -21.78 23.18
CA ARG A 521 7.62 -22.94 24.05
C ARG A 521 6.29 -23.54 24.52
N TRP A 522 5.33 -22.70 24.91
CA TRP A 522 4.01 -23.17 25.34
C TRP A 522 3.22 -23.83 24.22
N VAL A 523 3.33 -23.29 23.01
CA VAL A 523 2.72 -23.85 21.80
C VAL A 523 3.32 -25.22 21.47
N GLU A 524 4.65 -25.34 21.53
CA GLU A 524 5.36 -26.62 21.39
C GLU A 524 4.85 -27.65 22.42
N ASP A 525 4.81 -27.27 23.69
CA ASP A 525 4.40 -28.17 24.78
C ASP A 525 2.92 -28.62 24.68
N ALA A 526 2.06 -27.83 24.02
CA ALA A 526 0.62 -28.09 23.96
C ALA A 526 0.13 -28.73 22.64
N PHE A 527 0.72 -28.35 21.50
CA PHE A 527 0.19 -28.69 20.17
C PHE A 527 1.14 -29.55 19.32
N ALA A 528 2.44 -29.56 19.62
CA ALA A 528 3.38 -30.30 18.79
C ALA A 528 3.16 -31.82 18.89
N ASP A 529 3.21 -32.49 17.73
CA ASP A 529 3.18 -33.95 17.59
C ASP A 529 1.98 -34.64 18.27
N GLN A 530 0.86 -33.93 18.42
CA GLN A 530 -0.40 -34.48 18.94
C GLN A 530 -1.23 -35.10 17.80
N PRO A 531 -1.72 -36.35 17.94
CA PRO A 531 -2.43 -37.05 16.87
C PRO A 531 -3.93 -36.72 16.78
N SER A 532 -4.50 -36.00 17.75
CA SER A 532 -5.93 -35.65 17.74
C SER A 532 -6.23 -34.36 18.52
N VAL A 533 -7.40 -33.77 18.23
CA VAL A 533 -7.90 -32.58 18.95
C VAL A 533 -8.26 -32.93 20.41
N GLU A 534 -8.71 -34.15 20.66
CA GLU A 534 -9.00 -34.65 22.00
C GLU A 534 -7.75 -34.71 22.88
N ASP A 535 -6.62 -35.16 22.32
CA ASP A 535 -5.34 -35.22 23.04
C ASP A 535 -4.82 -33.81 23.35
N ILE A 536 -5.00 -32.86 22.41
CA ILE A 536 -4.72 -31.43 22.64
C ILE A 536 -5.57 -30.90 23.80
N LEU A 537 -6.89 -31.15 23.80
CA LEU A 537 -7.78 -30.70 24.87
C LEU A 537 -7.46 -31.34 26.22
N ALA A 538 -7.08 -32.61 26.24
CA ALA A 538 -6.64 -33.31 27.45
C ALA A 538 -5.33 -32.72 27.99
N THR A 539 -4.38 -32.42 27.11
CA THR A 539 -3.10 -31.77 27.45
C THR A 539 -3.33 -30.37 28.04
N LEU A 540 -4.14 -29.54 27.38
CA LEU A 540 -4.52 -28.22 27.89
C LEU A 540 -5.25 -28.30 29.24
N SER A 541 -6.10 -29.32 29.43
CA SER A 541 -6.80 -29.55 30.70
C SER A 541 -5.87 -29.98 31.85
N ALA A 542 -4.71 -30.56 31.53
CA ALA A 542 -3.67 -30.84 32.52
C ALA A 542 -2.86 -29.59 32.84
N MET A 543 -2.52 -28.78 31.82
CA MET A 543 -1.77 -27.53 31.96
C MET A 543 -2.52 -26.46 32.77
N GLU A 544 -3.83 -26.30 32.56
CA GLU A 544 -4.62 -25.30 33.29
C GLU A 544 -4.71 -25.56 34.80
N LYS A 545 -4.49 -26.81 35.24
CA LYS A 545 -4.54 -27.22 36.65
C LYS A 545 -3.21 -27.02 37.39
N LEU A 546 -2.16 -26.56 36.70
CA LEU A 546 -0.86 -26.33 37.32
C LEU A 546 -0.92 -25.18 38.34
N PRO A 547 -0.39 -25.36 39.56
CA PRO A 547 -0.35 -24.28 40.54
C PRO A 547 0.64 -23.18 40.13
N TYR A 548 0.44 -21.95 40.61
CA TYR A 548 1.33 -20.82 40.31
C TYR A 548 2.76 -21.00 40.85
N SER A 549 2.96 -21.83 41.86
CA SER A 549 4.28 -22.16 42.42
C SER A 549 5.02 -23.25 41.66
N ASP A 550 4.39 -23.87 40.66
CA ASP A 550 5.03 -24.93 39.86
C ASP A 550 6.15 -24.34 38.98
N ARG A 551 7.27 -25.04 38.88
CA ARG A 551 8.39 -24.66 38.02
C ARG A 551 8.01 -24.68 36.53
N HIS A 552 7.10 -25.57 36.15
CA HIS A 552 6.63 -25.67 34.76
C HIS A 552 5.64 -24.56 34.39
N ASN A 553 5.03 -23.90 35.37
CA ASN A 553 4.10 -22.80 35.14
C ASN A 553 4.84 -21.47 34.95
N THR A 554 5.57 -21.35 33.84
CA THR A 554 6.33 -20.16 33.49
C THR A 554 5.41 -18.97 33.20
N CYS A 555 5.94 -17.73 33.29
CA CYS A 555 5.22 -16.51 32.99
C CYS A 555 5.83 -15.73 31.81
N ASP A 556 4.98 -15.02 31.05
CA ASP A 556 5.33 -14.14 29.94
C ASP A 556 4.65 -12.76 30.16
N PRO A 557 5.27 -11.63 29.76
CA PRO A 557 4.59 -10.35 29.75
C PRO A 557 3.34 -10.41 28.86
N SER A 558 2.20 -9.94 29.37
CA SER A 558 1.01 -9.74 28.56
C SER A 558 1.00 -8.34 27.97
N TYR A 559 0.76 -8.26 26.67
CA TYR A 559 0.32 -7.02 26.05
C TYR A 559 -1.07 -6.69 26.59
N ALA A 560 -1.14 -5.75 27.54
CA ALA A 560 -2.40 -5.31 28.12
C ALA A 560 -3.32 -4.80 27.00
N THR A 561 -4.57 -5.26 26.98
CA THR A 561 -5.60 -4.70 26.10
C THR A 561 -5.63 -3.19 26.33
N PRO A 562 -5.64 -2.33 25.28
CA PRO A 562 -5.67 -0.89 25.48
C PRO A 562 -6.91 -0.46 26.28
N TYR A 563 -6.79 0.66 27.00
CA TYR A 563 -7.94 1.32 27.63
C TYR A 563 -8.68 2.17 26.59
N THR A 564 -9.96 2.44 26.84
CA THR A 564 -10.72 3.38 26.00
C THR A 564 -10.23 4.81 26.18
N LEU A 565 -9.89 5.17 27.42
CA LEU A 565 -9.43 6.50 27.82
C LEU A 565 -8.05 6.37 28.48
N SER A 566 -7.22 7.39 28.30
CA SER A 566 -5.82 7.35 28.74
C SER A 566 -5.65 7.60 30.24
N SER A 567 -6.60 8.33 30.86
CA SER A 567 -6.49 8.79 32.24
C SER A 567 -7.85 8.92 32.93
N VAL A 568 -7.84 8.92 34.27
CA VAL A 568 -9.04 9.16 35.08
C VAL A 568 -9.64 10.55 34.82
N ALA A 569 -8.82 11.57 34.56
CA ALA A 569 -9.29 12.92 34.26
C ALA A 569 -10.13 12.98 32.98
N GLU A 570 -9.73 12.26 31.93
CA GLU A 570 -10.54 12.09 30.71
C GLU A 570 -11.85 11.35 31.03
N GLY A 571 -11.79 10.33 31.89
CA GLY A 571 -12.96 9.61 32.37
C GLY A 571 -13.98 10.51 33.09
N VAL A 572 -13.51 11.38 33.98
CA VAL A 572 -14.34 12.39 34.65
C VAL A 572 -14.95 13.35 33.64
N HIS A 573 -14.15 13.88 32.71
CA HIS A 573 -14.64 14.77 31.65
C HIS A 573 -15.72 14.11 30.78
N LYS A 574 -15.54 12.84 30.41
CA LYS A 574 -16.52 12.06 29.63
C LYS A 574 -17.81 11.84 30.42
N LEU A 575 -17.69 11.51 31.71
CA LEU A 575 -18.82 11.33 32.61
C LEU A 575 -19.58 12.64 32.83
N GLU A 576 -18.88 13.77 32.97
CA GLU A 576 -19.46 15.10 33.11
C GLU A 576 -20.28 15.53 31.89
N ALA A 577 -19.93 15.10 30.68
CA ALA A 577 -20.71 15.38 29.47
C ALA A 577 -22.13 14.79 29.50
N SER A 578 -22.39 13.82 30.39
CA SER A 578 -23.70 13.24 30.66
C SER A 578 -24.43 13.87 31.86
N ARG A 579 -23.76 14.80 32.57
CA ARG A 579 -24.25 15.46 33.79
C ARG A 579 -24.49 16.95 33.55
N LEU A 580 -25.16 17.57 34.51
CA LEU A 580 -25.33 19.01 34.56
C LEU A 580 -24.26 19.60 35.49
N ARG A 581 -23.43 20.50 34.96
CA ARG A 581 -22.51 21.31 35.76
C ARG A 581 -23.28 22.37 36.52
N TYR A 582 -22.91 22.57 37.79
CA TYR A 582 -23.40 23.67 38.60
C TYR A 582 -22.81 25.01 38.10
N THR A 583 -23.55 26.09 38.31
CA THR A 583 -23.07 27.46 37.98
C THR A 583 -21.97 27.91 38.94
N LEU A 584 -22.05 27.49 40.20
CA LEU A 584 -21.09 27.77 41.25
C LEU A 584 -20.31 26.49 41.60
N SER A 585 -19.08 26.69 42.08
CA SER A 585 -18.24 25.61 42.59
C SER A 585 -18.73 25.12 43.97
N PRO A 586 -18.34 23.91 44.42
CA PRO A 586 -18.86 23.37 45.68
C PRO A 586 -18.61 24.24 46.93
N TRP A 587 -17.53 25.04 46.95
CA TRP A 587 -17.12 25.87 48.10
C TRP A 587 -17.62 27.32 48.05
N ASP A 588 -18.35 27.72 47.01
CA ASP A 588 -18.96 29.06 46.91
C ASP A 588 -20.50 29.04 46.77
N VAL A 589 -21.12 27.88 46.97
CA VAL A 589 -22.60 27.71 47.01
C VAL A 589 -23.19 28.13 48.37
N THR A 590 -22.48 27.87 49.47
CA THR A 590 -22.91 28.24 50.83
C THR A 590 -22.92 29.77 50.99
N PRO A 591 -23.86 30.38 51.73
CA PRO A 591 -23.84 31.82 51.95
C PRO A 591 -22.63 32.24 52.79
N PRO A 592 -22.04 33.43 52.54
CA PRO A 592 -20.93 33.93 53.35
C PRO A 592 -21.35 34.20 54.82
N GLU A 593 -20.41 34.08 55.76
CA GLU A 593 -20.64 34.38 57.19
C GLU A 593 -21.01 35.85 57.40
N GLU A 594 -20.41 36.75 56.60
CA GLU A 594 -20.77 38.16 56.51
C GLU A 594 -21.72 38.42 55.33
N GLU A 595 -22.78 39.19 55.55
CA GLU A 595 -23.73 39.54 54.49
C GLU A 595 -23.06 40.44 53.42
N VAL A 596 -22.90 39.91 52.21
CA VAL A 596 -22.38 40.64 51.05
C VAL A 596 -23.55 41.26 50.28
N ALA A 597 -23.79 42.57 50.48
CA ALA A 597 -24.81 43.29 49.73
C ALA A 597 -24.47 43.36 48.24
N VAL A 598 -25.34 42.81 47.38
CA VAL A 598 -25.19 42.85 45.93
C VAL A 598 -25.33 44.29 45.42
N ARG A 599 -24.32 44.77 44.69
CA ARG A 599 -24.25 46.12 44.11
C ARG A 599 -24.06 46.05 42.60
N GLN A 600 -24.31 47.17 41.90
CA GLN A 600 -23.95 47.26 40.49
C GLN A 600 -22.42 47.26 40.34
N ALA A 601 -21.87 46.56 39.35
CA ALA A 601 -20.43 46.45 39.12
C ALA A 601 -19.70 47.81 39.02
N ALA A 602 -20.39 48.85 38.50
CA ALA A 602 -19.86 50.21 38.41
C ALA A 602 -19.50 50.82 39.78
N GLU A 603 -20.21 50.43 40.85
CA GLU A 603 -19.98 50.94 42.21
C GLU A 603 -18.68 50.41 42.83
N VAL A 604 -18.16 49.29 42.33
CA VAL A 604 -16.85 48.76 42.74
C VAL A 604 -15.74 49.71 42.28
N PHE A 605 -15.80 50.15 41.02
CA PHE A 605 -14.79 51.04 40.44
C PHE A 605 -14.78 52.45 41.05
N THR A 606 -15.88 52.91 41.65
CA THR A 606 -15.96 54.22 42.31
C THR A 606 -15.58 54.20 43.78
N SER A 607 -15.22 53.02 44.32
CA SER A 607 -14.96 52.83 45.76
C SER A 607 -13.47 52.99 46.18
N TYR A 608 -12.62 53.48 45.27
CA TYR A 608 -11.26 53.89 45.62
C TYR A 608 -11.25 55.18 46.45
N VAL A 609 -10.49 55.18 47.53
CA VAL A 609 -10.34 56.29 48.47
C VAL A 609 -8.86 56.64 48.63
N LEU A 610 -8.57 57.90 48.97
CA LEU A 610 -7.22 58.36 49.25
C LEU A 610 -6.99 58.34 50.76
N GLU A 611 -6.11 57.47 51.23
CA GLU A 611 -5.71 57.33 52.64
C GLU A 611 -4.28 57.84 52.82
N ARG A 612 -3.95 58.32 54.03
CA ARG A 612 -2.56 58.65 54.39
C ARG A 612 -2.02 57.58 55.32
N ARG A 613 -1.01 56.81 54.88
CA ARG A 613 -0.31 55.81 55.71
C ARG A 613 1.12 56.28 55.96
N GLY A 614 1.40 56.70 57.20
CA GLY A 614 2.64 57.40 57.54
C GLY A 614 2.75 58.75 56.84
N ASP A 615 3.80 58.94 56.03
CA ASP A 615 4.07 60.18 55.27
C ASP A 615 3.62 60.13 53.79
N LEU A 616 3.11 58.99 53.30
CA LEU A 616 2.68 58.82 51.91
C LEU A 616 1.15 58.79 51.79
N ASN A 617 0.63 59.46 50.76
CA ASN A 617 -0.76 59.33 50.34
C ASN A 617 -0.89 58.13 49.40
N LEU A 618 -1.78 57.20 49.72
CA LEU A 618 -2.03 55.98 48.98
C LEU A 618 -3.48 55.93 48.54
N VAL A 619 -3.71 55.50 47.30
CA VAL A 619 -5.05 55.19 46.80
C VAL A 619 -5.33 53.73 47.14
N VAL A 620 -6.36 53.50 47.95
CA VAL A 620 -6.75 52.17 48.45
C VAL A 620 -8.21 51.93 48.14
N HIS A 621 -8.59 50.67 47.90
CA HIS A 621 -9.99 50.30 47.72
C HIS A 621 -10.68 50.22 49.08
N ARG A 622 -11.76 50.98 49.30
CA ARG A 622 -12.45 51.07 50.61
C ARG A 622 -12.88 49.70 51.15
N ASP A 623 -13.36 48.83 50.26
CA ASP A 623 -13.91 47.52 50.62
C ASP A 623 -12.84 46.39 50.59
N GLN A 624 -11.54 46.71 50.52
CA GLN A 624 -10.46 45.73 50.38
C GLN A 624 -10.45 44.67 51.51
N HIS A 625 -10.62 45.09 52.77
CA HIS A 625 -10.63 44.18 53.92
C HIS A 625 -11.82 43.19 53.86
N LYS A 626 -12.98 43.64 53.39
CA LYS A 626 -14.18 42.80 53.24
C LYS A 626 -13.99 41.74 52.17
N VAL A 627 -13.44 42.12 51.02
CA VAL A 627 -13.11 41.16 49.94
C VAL A 627 -12.07 40.15 50.41
N GLN A 628 -11.08 40.59 51.19
CA GLN A 628 -10.08 39.70 51.76
C GLN A 628 -10.70 38.70 52.75
N THR A 629 -11.57 39.15 53.66
CA THR A 629 -12.27 38.28 54.62
C THR A 629 -13.15 37.25 53.89
N TRP A 630 -13.86 37.67 52.83
CA TRP A 630 -14.64 36.78 51.97
C TRP A 630 -13.76 35.73 51.27
N ARG A 631 -12.59 36.13 50.72
CA ARG A 631 -11.65 35.18 50.10
C ARG A 631 -11.11 34.18 51.11
N GLU A 632 -10.69 34.65 52.29
CA GLU A 632 -10.20 33.80 53.38
C GLU A 632 -11.27 32.80 53.84
N GLN A 633 -12.55 33.19 53.87
CA GLN A 633 -13.65 32.25 54.10
C GLN A 633 -13.73 31.17 53.00
N ARG A 634 -13.71 31.55 51.71
CA ARG A 634 -13.80 30.60 50.60
C ARG A 634 -12.60 29.65 50.52
N GLU A 635 -11.41 30.14 50.86
CA GLU A 635 -10.21 29.31 51.00
C GLU A 635 -10.36 28.29 52.15
N ARG A 636 -10.94 28.69 53.29
CA ARG A 636 -11.28 27.75 54.39
C ARG A 636 -12.28 26.68 53.95
N GLU A 637 -13.33 27.05 53.21
CA GLU A 637 -14.34 26.12 52.72
C GLU A 637 -13.80 25.17 51.64
N TYR A 638 -12.96 25.67 50.73
CA TYR A 638 -12.24 24.83 49.77
C TYR A 638 -11.33 23.81 50.48
N ALA A 639 -10.60 24.24 51.52
CA ALA A 639 -9.80 23.35 52.34
C ALA A 639 -10.67 22.31 53.06
N ALA A 640 -11.83 22.70 53.60
CA ALA A 640 -12.77 21.79 54.24
C ALA A 640 -13.35 20.76 53.25
N TYR A 641 -13.72 21.18 52.04
CA TYR A 641 -14.20 20.30 50.98
C TYR A 641 -13.11 19.32 50.52
N THR A 642 -11.88 19.78 50.32
CA THR A 642 -10.74 18.91 49.97
C THR A 642 -10.42 17.92 51.09
N ASN A 643 -10.48 18.34 52.35
CA ASN A 643 -10.31 17.45 53.50
C ASN A 643 -11.44 16.41 53.60
N LEU A 644 -12.69 16.79 53.29
CA LEU A 644 -13.82 15.87 53.25
C LEU A 644 -13.69 14.85 52.11
N ARG A 645 -13.20 15.29 50.95
CA ARG A 645 -12.90 14.40 49.81
C ARG A 645 -11.80 13.38 50.16
N ASN A 646 -10.87 13.73 51.04
CA ASN A 646 -9.83 12.83 51.52
C ASN A 646 -10.23 12.01 52.78
N ALA A 647 -11.47 12.14 53.25
CA ALA A 647 -11.96 11.37 54.40
C ALA A 647 -12.10 9.87 54.05
N PRO A 648 -12.21 8.97 55.05
CA PRO A 648 -12.37 7.54 54.80
C PRO A 648 -13.66 7.21 54.04
N HIS A 649 -13.53 6.67 52.83
CA HIS A 649 -14.66 6.25 51.99
C HIS A 649 -14.92 4.76 52.18
N ARG A 650 -16.15 4.40 52.60
CA ARG A 650 -16.60 3.00 52.66
C ARG A 650 -17.42 2.68 51.42
N ARG A 651 -16.94 1.76 50.60
CA ARG A 651 -17.57 1.34 49.35
C ARG A 651 -17.63 -0.18 49.27
N HIS A 652 -18.63 -0.68 48.55
CA HIS A 652 -18.65 -2.07 48.13
C HIS A 652 -17.86 -2.18 46.82
N VAL A 653 -16.94 -3.12 46.70
CA VAL A 653 -16.00 -3.19 45.58
C VAL A 653 -16.31 -4.41 44.72
N TYR A 654 -16.73 -4.19 43.48
CA TYR A 654 -16.80 -5.23 42.46
C TYR A 654 -15.54 -5.22 41.60
N VAL A 655 -14.93 -6.38 41.44
CA VAL A 655 -13.74 -6.54 40.61
C VAL A 655 -13.95 -7.70 39.66
N LYS A 656 -13.86 -7.43 38.36
CA LYS A 656 -13.88 -8.44 37.30
C LYS A 656 -12.46 -8.63 36.77
N LEU A 657 -11.97 -9.87 36.77
CA LEU A 657 -10.70 -10.20 36.15
C LEU A 657 -10.84 -10.17 34.62
N GLU A 658 -9.95 -9.46 33.95
CA GLU A 658 -9.91 -9.44 32.49
C GLU A 658 -9.35 -10.77 31.96
N GLY A 659 -10.11 -11.41 31.08
CA GLY A 659 -9.81 -12.72 30.50
C GLY A 659 -11.05 -13.62 30.31
N CYS A 660 -10.82 -14.81 29.76
CA CYS A 660 -11.86 -15.77 29.39
C CYS A 660 -12.51 -16.51 30.59
N GLU A 661 -11.88 -16.51 31.76
CA GLU A 661 -12.32 -17.28 32.94
C GLU A 661 -13.62 -16.74 33.58
N GLY A 662 -13.94 -15.46 33.34
CA GLY A 662 -15.20 -14.88 33.79
C GLY A 662 -15.35 -14.76 35.31
N THR A 663 -14.24 -14.56 36.04
CA THR A 663 -14.24 -14.41 37.50
C THR A 663 -14.63 -13.00 37.93
N LEU A 664 -15.67 -12.92 38.75
CA LEU A 664 -16.15 -11.71 39.42
C LEU A 664 -16.05 -11.93 40.93
N ILE A 665 -15.43 -10.98 41.63
CA ILE A 665 -15.33 -10.98 43.09
C ILE A 665 -15.92 -9.68 43.66
N ASP A 666 -16.40 -9.77 44.89
CA ASP A 666 -17.00 -8.65 45.62
C ASP A 666 -16.58 -8.65 47.10
N PHE A 667 -16.38 -7.47 47.67
CA PHE A 667 -16.12 -7.28 49.10
C PHE A 667 -16.31 -5.83 49.55
N ASP A 668 -16.60 -5.62 50.84
CA ASP A 668 -16.63 -4.29 51.44
C ASP A 668 -15.19 -3.80 51.73
N PHE A 669 -14.84 -2.59 51.29
CA PHE A 669 -13.51 -2.01 51.50
C PHE A 669 -13.60 -0.56 51.99
N THR A 670 -12.65 -0.17 52.85
CA THR A 670 -12.52 1.22 53.34
C THR A 670 -11.24 1.82 52.78
N ILE A 671 -11.38 2.90 52.02
CA ILE A 671 -10.28 3.64 51.39
C ILE A 671 -10.01 4.87 52.25
N ASP A 672 -8.86 4.89 52.92
CA ASP A 672 -8.43 5.99 53.82
C ASP A 672 -7.06 6.52 53.35
N PRO A 673 -7.02 7.45 52.36
CA PRO A 673 -5.78 7.87 51.73
C PRO A 673 -4.82 8.55 52.71
N VAL A 674 -5.35 9.31 53.67
CA VAL A 674 -4.54 10.04 54.66
C VAL A 674 -4.01 9.10 55.74
N GLY A 675 -4.86 8.20 56.26
CA GLY A 675 -4.47 7.20 57.24
C GLY A 675 -3.45 6.20 56.68
N ASP A 676 -3.63 5.78 55.43
CA ASP A 676 -2.76 4.81 54.77
C ASP A 676 -1.41 5.40 54.39
N ALA A 677 -1.36 6.64 53.90
CA ALA A 677 -0.10 7.35 53.67
C ALA A 677 0.69 7.53 54.98
N ALA A 678 0.01 7.88 56.08
CA ALA A 678 0.64 8.00 57.39
C ALA A 678 1.17 6.67 57.92
N ALA A 679 0.41 5.58 57.74
CA ALA A 679 0.84 4.22 58.12
C ALA A 679 2.03 3.74 57.27
N ALA A 680 2.03 4.00 55.96
CA ALA A 680 3.15 3.66 55.07
C ALA A 680 4.42 4.45 55.40
N ALA A 681 4.30 5.74 55.73
CA ALA A 681 5.41 6.58 56.15
C ALA A 681 6.04 6.11 57.47
N ALA A 682 5.24 5.59 58.42
CA ALA A 682 5.74 5.04 59.67
C ALA A 682 6.57 3.75 59.50
N VAL A 683 6.40 3.02 58.39
CA VAL A 683 7.13 1.77 58.08
C VAL A 683 8.45 2.03 57.32
N ARG A 684 8.59 3.17 56.60
CA ARG A 684 9.82 3.54 55.85
C ARG A 684 10.88 4.17 56.78
N THR A 685 11.60 3.37 57.57
CA THR A 685 12.71 3.83 58.46
C THR A 685 14.13 3.83 57.84
N GLN A 686 14.30 3.96 56.51
CA GLN A 686 15.63 4.21 55.91
C GLN A 686 15.57 5.24 54.78
N PRO A 687 16.51 6.22 54.73
CA PRO A 687 16.54 7.23 53.68
C PRO A 687 17.33 6.69 52.47
N THR A 688 16.65 6.32 51.39
CA THR A 688 17.30 6.14 50.10
C THR A 688 17.40 7.48 49.39
N THR A 689 18.63 7.95 49.19
CA THR A 689 18.97 9.09 48.33
C THR A 689 18.68 8.73 46.87
N GLY A 690 17.54 9.19 46.34
CA GLY A 690 17.13 9.08 44.95
C GLY A 690 16.41 10.35 44.51
N THR A 691 16.63 10.76 43.28
CA THR A 691 16.40 12.09 42.69
C THR A 691 14.94 12.56 42.62
N GLY A 692 14.63 13.69 43.27
CA GLY A 692 14.07 14.89 42.60
C GLY A 692 12.70 14.89 41.92
N VAL A 693 11.83 13.89 42.10
CA VAL A 693 10.42 13.97 41.68
C VAL A 693 9.55 13.57 42.89
N ALA A 694 8.56 14.39 43.24
CA ALA A 694 7.65 14.09 44.34
C ALA A 694 6.84 12.83 43.99
N GLU A 695 7.24 11.66 44.50
CA GLU A 695 6.47 10.42 44.36
C GLU A 695 5.09 10.63 45.01
N LYS A 696 4.03 10.62 44.20
CA LYS A 696 2.64 10.66 44.68
C LYS A 696 2.35 9.40 45.51
N SER A 697 1.53 9.52 46.56
CA SER A 697 1.15 8.38 47.41
C SER A 697 0.41 7.30 46.62
N THR A 698 0.77 6.03 46.87
CA THR A 698 0.11 4.82 46.32
C THR A 698 -0.38 3.86 47.41
N ALA A 699 -0.31 4.26 48.69
CA ALA A 699 -0.48 3.36 49.82
C ALA A 699 -1.88 2.72 49.88
N SER A 700 -2.95 3.49 49.60
CA SER A 700 -4.31 2.95 49.57
C SER A 700 -4.55 2.06 48.35
N LEU A 701 -4.03 2.47 47.18
CA LEU A 701 -4.09 1.69 45.95
C LEU A 701 -3.38 0.33 46.11
N ASP A 702 -2.21 0.31 46.73
CA ASP A 702 -1.44 -0.92 46.97
C ASP A 702 -2.16 -1.86 47.96
N ARG A 703 -2.80 -1.31 49.01
CA ARG A 703 -3.67 -2.10 49.91
C ARG A 703 -4.87 -2.69 49.17
N LEU A 704 -5.48 -1.93 48.28
CA LEU A 704 -6.60 -2.40 47.46
C LEU A 704 -6.13 -3.50 46.50
N LYS A 705 -5.00 -3.31 45.78
CA LYS A 705 -4.39 -4.33 44.93
C LYS A 705 -4.09 -5.60 45.74
N HIS A 706 -3.59 -5.49 46.96
CA HIS A 706 -3.33 -6.63 47.84
C HIS A 706 -4.61 -7.37 48.23
N ALA A 707 -5.68 -6.65 48.61
CA ALA A 707 -6.98 -7.23 48.92
C ALA A 707 -7.58 -7.97 47.72
N VAL A 708 -7.47 -7.38 46.52
CA VAL A 708 -7.90 -7.98 45.26
C VAL A 708 -7.11 -9.26 44.96
N ARG A 709 -5.78 -9.25 45.10
CA ARG A 709 -4.93 -10.45 44.91
C ARG A 709 -5.32 -11.57 45.88
N ALA A 710 -5.55 -11.23 47.14
CA ALA A 710 -5.97 -12.19 48.16
C ALA A 710 -7.33 -12.82 47.85
N ALA A 711 -8.29 -12.03 47.39
CA ALA A 711 -9.61 -12.50 47.00
C ALA A 711 -9.57 -13.38 45.73
N LEU A 712 -8.74 -13.03 44.74
CA LEU A 712 -8.50 -13.83 43.53
C LEU A 712 -7.57 -15.03 43.75
N LYS A 713 -7.06 -15.23 44.97
CA LYS A 713 -6.08 -16.30 45.32
C LYS A 713 -4.81 -16.27 44.44
N MET A 714 -4.38 -15.07 44.05
CA MET A 714 -3.16 -14.86 43.26
C MET A 714 -1.92 -14.69 44.16
N PRO A 715 -0.71 -14.94 43.63
CA PRO A 715 0.53 -14.64 44.34
C PRO A 715 0.63 -13.16 44.76
N VAL A 716 1.24 -12.91 45.93
CA VAL A 716 1.34 -11.55 46.51
C VAL A 716 2.13 -10.60 45.61
N ASP A 717 3.15 -11.10 44.92
CA ASP A 717 4.08 -10.30 44.11
C ASP A 717 3.60 -10.09 42.66
N ARG A 718 2.41 -10.59 42.31
CA ARG A 718 1.91 -10.52 40.94
C ARG A 718 1.58 -9.10 40.53
N ASP A 719 2.13 -8.65 39.41
CA ASP A 719 1.80 -7.33 38.88
C ASP A 719 0.40 -7.28 38.26
N ILE A 720 -0.40 -6.31 38.72
CA ILE A 720 -1.79 -6.10 38.31
C ILE A 720 -2.09 -4.62 38.15
N ASP A 721 -2.88 -4.31 37.13
CA ASP A 721 -3.40 -2.98 36.88
C ASP A 721 -4.89 -2.90 37.18
N LEU A 722 -5.23 -1.94 38.04
CA LEU A 722 -6.61 -1.61 38.36
C LEU A 722 -7.13 -0.62 37.33
N CYS A 723 -8.30 -0.93 36.81
CA CYS A 723 -8.96 -0.19 35.77
C CYS A 723 -10.35 0.19 36.24
N TRP A 724 -10.70 1.47 36.18
CA TRP A 724 -12.06 1.91 36.40
C TRP A 724 -12.95 1.45 35.25
N TYR A 725 -14.09 0.84 35.56
CA TYR A 725 -15.15 0.57 34.61
C TYR A 725 -16.24 1.63 34.74
N LEU A 726 -16.36 2.51 33.74
CA LEU A 726 -17.21 3.68 33.82
C LEU A 726 -18.69 3.33 33.58
N PRO A 727 -19.63 4.11 34.14
CA PRO A 727 -21.05 4.06 33.77
C PRO A 727 -21.33 4.23 32.27
N THR A 728 -20.44 4.92 31.55
CA THR A 728 -20.49 5.11 30.09
C THR A 728 -19.99 3.91 29.28
N LEU A 729 -19.58 2.83 29.96
CA LEU A 729 -18.96 1.61 29.39
C LEU A 729 -17.53 1.81 28.89
N ASP A 730 -16.89 2.92 29.25
CA ASP A 730 -15.48 3.20 28.98
C ASP A 730 -14.57 2.59 30.06
N THR A 731 -13.26 2.56 29.80
CA THR A 731 -12.24 2.05 30.72
C THR A 731 -11.09 3.04 30.88
N CYS A 732 -10.61 3.24 32.12
CA CYS A 732 -9.48 4.10 32.46
C CYS A 732 -8.51 3.38 33.42
N PRO A 733 -7.18 3.56 33.28
CA PRO A 733 -6.23 3.09 34.30
C PRO A 733 -6.28 3.98 35.56
N VAL A 734 -5.95 3.41 36.73
CA VAL A 734 -5.79 4.15 37.99
C VAL A 734 -4.36 3.94 38.50
N HIS A 735 -3.57 5.02 38.54
CA HIS A 735 -2.14 4.95 38.83
C HIS A 735 -1.76 5.39 40.24
N ASN A 736 -2.53 6.29 40.86
CA ASN A 736 -2.19 6.87 42.16
C ASN A 736 -3.42 7.08 43.06
N ASP A 737 -3.18 7.39 44.34
CA ASP A 737 -4.26 7.58 45.33
C ASP A 737 -5.12 8.83 45.03
N GLU A 738 -4.56 9.88 44.42
CA GLU A 738 -5.30 11.11 44.06
C GLU A 738 -6.39 10.82 43.01
N GLU A 739 -6.01 10.08 41.96
CA GLU A 739 -6.92 9.58 40.92
C GLU A 739 -7.97 8.63 41.49
N LEU A 740 -7.57 7.75 42.42
CA LEU A 740 -8.51 6.86 43.09
C LEU A 740 -9.56 7.66 43.88
N VAL A 741 -9.15 8.69 44.63
CA VAL A 741 -10.08 9.55 45.36
C VAL A 741 -10.97 10.37 44.40
N GLU A 742 -10.43 10.80 43.25
CA GLU A 742 -11.22 11.46 42.20
C GLU A 742 -12.31 10.57 41.61
N LEU A 743 -11.97 9.32 41.32
CA LEU A 743 -12.90 8.31 40.87
C LEU A 743 -14.01 8.08 41.89
N LEU A 744 -13.65 7.89 43.17
CA LEU A 744 -14.61 7.64 44.24
C LEU A 744 -15.56 8.81 44.48
N HIS A 745 -15.09 10.04 44.23
CA HIS A 745 -15.93 11.23 44.32
C HIS A 745 -16.86 11.36 43.11
N SER A 746 -16.33 11.09 41.92
CA SER A 746 -17.01 11.30 40.65
C SER A 746 -18.06 10.22 40.37
N ASP A 747 -17.80 8.97 40.73
CA ASP A 747 -18.73 7.85 40.54
C ASP A 747 -19.62 7.64 41.77
N PRO A 748 -20.94 7.88 41.67
CA PRO A 748 -21.87 7.58 42.76
C PRO A 748 -22.01 6.06 42.98
N GLY A 749 -21.71 5.23 41.97
CA GLY A 749 -22.03 3.82 41.95
C GLY A 749 -23.41 3.56 41.33
N LEU A 750 -23.47 2.69 40.31
CA LEU A 750 -24.72 2.20 39.75
C LEU A 750 -25.09 0.88 40.44
N GLU A 751 -26.24 0.82 41.09
CA GLU A 751 -26.71 -0.37 41.82
C GLU A 751 -28.14 -0.74 41.37
N ASP A 752 -28.42 -2.04 41.23
CA ASP A 752 -29.81 -2.51 41.26
C ASP A 752 -30.31 -2.51 42.72
N PRO A 753 -31.29 -1.66 43.08
CA PRO A 753 -31.78 -1.57 44.46
C PRO A 753 -32.36 -2.88 45.02
N ASN A 754 -32.58 -3.90 44.18
CA ASN A 754 -33.00 -5.23 44.63
C ASN A 754 -31.91 -6.02 45.36
N GLU A 755 -30.62 -5.77 45.07
CA GLU A 755 -29.48 -6.52 45.63
C GLU A 755 -29.17 -6.10 47.09
N LYS A 756 -29.56 -4.88 47.48
CA LYS A 756 -29.46 -4.32 48.85
C LYS A 756 -28.04 -4.32 49.41
N LEU A 757 -27.12 -3.64 48.74
CA LEU A 757 -25.75 -3.47 49.23
C LEU A 757 -25.70 -2.52 50.44
N ARG A 758 -24.77 -2.77 51.36
CA ARG A 758 -24.59 -1.95 52.58
C ARG A 758 -23.96 -0.59 52.25
N TYR A 759 -23.10 -0.56 51.26
CA TYR A 759 -22.35 0.61 50.81
C TYR A 759 -22.47 0.74 49.30
N PRO A 760 -22.39 1.96 48.74
CA PRO A 760 -22.45 2.15 47.30
C PRO A 760 -21.35 1.36 46.56
N PRO A 761 -21.67 0.67 45.45
CA PRO A 761 -20.71 -0.13 44.71
C PRO A 761 -19.75 0.73 43.87
N ILE A 762 -18.57 0.18 43.59
CA ILE A 762 -17.65 0.66 42.56
C ILE A 762 -17.22 -0.53 41.70
N TYR A 763 -16.97 -0.29 40.41
CA TYR A 763 -16.68 -1.35 39.45
C TYR A 763 -15.25 -1.20 38.91
N PHE A 764 -14.42 -2.21 39.15
CA PHE A 764 -13.08 -2.32 38.60
C PHE A 764 -12.96 -3.50 37.64
N LEU A 765 -12.14 -3.30 36.62
CA LEU A 765 -11.50 -4.37 35.87
C LEU A 765 -10.07 -4.55 36.39
N VAL A 766 -9.58 -5.79 36.43
CA VAL A 766 -8.18 -6.09 36.72
C VAL A 766 -7.52 -6.64 35.47
N LYS A 767 -6.50 -5.95 34.98
CA LYS A 767 -5.63 -6.44 33.92
C LYS A 767 -4.39 -7.09 34.52
N ARG A 768 -4.00 -8.23 33.95
CA ARG A 768 -2.78 -8.96 34.31
C ARG A 768 -1.66 -8.48 33.40
N ASN A 769 -0.54 -8.05 33.97
CA ASN A 769 0.65 -7.65 33.20
C ASN A 769 1.58 -8.85 32.90
N THR A 770 1.31 -9.98 33.56
CA THR A 770 1.97 -11.26 33.33
C THR A 770 0.93 -12.36 33.16
N LEU A 771 1.06 -13.15 32.09
CA LEU A 771 0.30 -14.37 31.87
C LEU A 771 1.13 -15.58 32.27
N TYR A 772 0.48 -16.54 32.92
CA TYR A 772 1.07 -17.83 33.26
C TYR A 772 0.68 -18.88 32.22
N LEU A 773 1.48 -19.95 32.07
CA LEU A 773 1.16 -21.08 31.19
C LEU A 773 -0.24 -21.64 31.46
N SER A 774 -0.61 -21.83 32.74
CA SER A 774 -1.93 -22.35 33.11
C SER A 774 -3.08 -21.46 32.61
N GLU A 775 -2.87 -20.14 32.62
CA GLU A 775 -3.87 -19.16 32.19
C GLU A 775 -3.95 -19.02 30.67
N TRP A 776 -2.80 -19.12 29.99
CA TRP A 776 -2.74 -19.20 28.55
C TRP A 776 -3.44 -20.47 28.05
N ALA A 777 -3.15 -21.63 28.66
CA ALA A 777 -3.79 -22.90 28.34
C ALA A 777 -5.31 -22.84 28.54
N PHE A 778 -5.77 -22.22 29.64
CA PHE A 778 -7.19 -21.98 29.88
C PHE A 778 -7.84 -21.14 28.77
N ALA A 779 -7.20 -20.02 28.36
CA ALA A 779 -7.71 -19.15 27.31
C ALA A 779 -7.80 -19.87 25.95
N VAL A 780 -6.76 -20.64 25.60
CA VAL A 780 -6.71 -21.41 24.36
C VAL A 780 -7.76 -22.52 24.35
N LYS A 781 -7.92 -23.26 25.46
CA LYS A 781 -8.95 -24.30 25.59
C LYS A 781 -10.36 -23.69 25.52
N HIS A 782 -10.58 -22.56 26.17
CA HIS A 782 -11.85 -21.82 26.10
C HIS A 782 -12.19 -21.47 24.65
N GLN A 783 -11.20 -21.00 23.88
CA GLN A 783 -11.36 -20.68 22.47
C GLN A 783 -11.65 -21.92 21.61
N LEU A 784 -10.95 -23.04 21.81
CA LEU A 784 -11.23 -24.29 21.08
C LEU A 784 -12.64 -24.82 21.35
N LEU A 785 -13.12 -24.75 22.60
CA LEU A 785 -14.48 -25.20 22.95
C LEU A 785 -15.60 -24.28 22.44
N LEU A 786 -15.28 -23.02 22.13
CA LEU A 786 -16.23 -22.03 21.58
C LEU A 786 -16.58 -22.30 20.10
N GLN A 787 -15.66 -22.92 19.36
CA GLN A 787 -15.73 -23.11 17.91
C GLN A 787 -16.45 -24.40 17.50
N SER A 788 -16.67 -24.59 16.18
CA SER A 788 -17.36 -25.78 15.66
C SER A 788 -16.49 -27.03 15.81
N PRO A 789 -16.94 -28.05 16.57
CA PRO A 789 -16.17 -29.25 16.81
C PRO A 789 -15.84 -30.04 15.52
N TYR A 790 -16.79 -30.09 14.58
CA TYR A 790 -16.59 -30.79 13.31
C TYR A 790 -15.54 -30.09 12.45
N ALA A 791 -15.59 -28.76 12.38
CA ALA A 791 -14.62 -27.98 11.62
C ALA A 791 -13.21 -28.04 12.23
N LEU A 792 -13.09 -28.11 13.57
CA LEU A 792 -11.78 -28.30 14.23
C LEU A 792 -11.11 -29.61 13.81
N LYS A 793 -11.82 -30.74 13.91
CA LYS A 793 -11.25 -32.04 13.49
C LYS A 793 -10.98 -32.10 11.99
N ALA A 794 -11.88 -31.54 11.17
CA ALA A 794 -11.67 -31.45 9.73
C ALA A 794 -10.42 -30.62 9.38
N THR A 795 -10.15 -29.56 10.14
CA THR A 795 -9.00 -28.67 9.94
C THR A 795 -7.68 -29.33 10.31
N LEU A 796 -7.64 -30.10 11.41
CA LEU A 796 -6.45 -30.88 11.75
C LEU A 796 -6.14 -31.91 10.66
N LYS A 797 -7.15 -32.64 10.18
CA LYS A 797 -7.00 -33.61 9.10
C LYS A 797 -6.55 -32.97 7.78
N LEU A 798 -7.09 -31.79 7.44
CA LEU A 798 -6.63 -30.99 6.30
C LEU A 798 -5.14 -30.65 6.42
N LEU A 799 -4.70 -30.19 7.59
CA LEU A 799 -3.29 -29.83 7.83
C LEU A 799 -2.37 -31.06 7.67
N GLU A 800 -2.76 -32.21 8.23
CA GLU A 800 -2.02 -33.47 8.07
C GLU A 800 -1.91 -33.91 6.61
N GLU A 801 -3.00 -33.81 5.83
CA GLU A 801 -3.00 -34.16 4.41
C GLU A 801 -2.13 -33.23 3.54
N VAL A 802 -2.06 -31.93 3.88
CA VAL A 802 -1.15 -30.97 3.23
C VAL A 802 0.30 -31.21 3.63
N ARG A 803 0.54 -31.53 4.91
CA ARG A 803 1.88 -31.80 5.47
C ARG A 803 2.46 -33.12 4.96
N GLY A 804 1.62 -34.12 4.69
CA GLY A 804 2.08 -35.45 4.30
C GLY A 804 2.89 -36.10 5.42
N ASP A 805 4.09 -36.59 5.11
CA ASP A 805 5.02 -37.14 6.10
C ASP A 805 5.90 -36.08 6.80
N GLY A 806 5.74 -34.79 6.45
CA GLY A 806 6.54 -33.68 6.97
C GLY A 806 7.89 -33.48 6.28
N SER A 807 8.28 -34.34 5.33
CA SER A 807 9.45 -34.13 4.49
C SER A 807 9.22 -33.00 3.48
N ALA A 808 10.30 -32.36 3.02
CA ALA A 808 10.21 -31.26 2.07
C ALA A 808 9.54 -31.65 0.73
N GLU A 809 9.59 -32.93 0.35
CA GLU A 809 9.00 -33.44 -0.90
C GLU A 809 7.52 -33.82 -0.74
N ALA A 810 7.11 -34.32 0.44
CA ALA A 810 5.73 -34.72 0.68
C ALA A 810 4.78 -33.55 0.90
N VAL A 811 5.28 -32.39 1.35
CA VAL A 811 4.47 -31.18 1.50
C VAL A 811 3.88 -30.78 0.15
N ARG A 812 2.56 -30.62 0.11
CA ARG A 812 1.83 -30.34 -1.13
C ARG A 812 2.26 -29.01 -1.77
N SER A 813 2.19 -28.97 -3.10
CA SER A 813 2.39 -27.72 -3.85
C SER A 813 1.27 -26.71 -3.56
N LEU A 814 1.44 -25.43 -3.93
CA LEU A 814 0.39 -24.43 -3.74
C LEU A 814 -0.90 -24.79 -4.50
N ALA A 815 -0.77 -25.34 -5.72
CA ALA A 815 -1.91 -25.74 -6.53
C ALA A 815 -2.68 -26.89 -5.87
N ASP A 816 -1.97 -27.92 -5.41
CA ASP A 816 -2.57 -29.07 -4.72
C ASP A 816 -3.18 -28.65 -3.37
N THR A 817 -2.54 -27.72 -2.66
CA THR A 817 -3.05 -27.19 -1.38
C THR A 817 -4.36 -26.46 -1.59
N LEU A 818 -4.46 -25.57 -2.58
CA LEU A 818 -5.70 -24.87 -2.89
C LEU A 818 -6.82 -25.83 -3.34
N ALA A 819 -6.47 -26.89 -4.07
CA ALA A 819 -7.41 -27.94 -4.44
C ALA A 819 -7.93 -28.72 -3.22
N LEU A 820 -7.04 -29.08 -2.30
CA LEU A 820 -7.36 -29.80 -1.08
C LEU A 820 -8.21 -28.95 -0.12
N GLU A 821 -7.83 -27.69 0.11
CA GLU A 821 -8.64 -26.76 0.91
C GLU A 821 -10.02 -26.57 0.27
N TYR A 822 -10.10 -26.41 -1.06
CA TYR A 822 -11.37 -26.32 -1.79
C TYR A 822 -12.24 -27.57 -1.60
N ARG A 823 -11.66 -28.77 -1.67
CA ARG A 823 -12.37 -30.04 -1.41
C ARG A 823 -13.01 -30.04 -0.03
N TYR A 824 -12.24 -29.72 1.00
CA TYR A 824 -12.73 -29.70 2.38
C TYR A 824 -13.84 -28.66 2.55
N VAL A 825 -13.58 -27.40 2.16
CA VAL A 825 -14.55 -26.31 2.27
C VAL A 825 -15.85 -26.65 1.54
N THR A 826 -15.79 -27.16 0.31
CA THR A 826 -16.98 -27.52 -0.48
C THR A 826 -17.87 -28.54 0.23
N ARG A 827 -17.29 -29.51 0.95
CA ARG A 827 -18.06 -30.48 1.73
C ARG A 827 -18.63 -29.88 3.02
N LEU A 828 -17.86 -29.04 3.70
CA LEU A 828 -18.32 -28.36 4.91
C LEU A 828 -19.43 -27.33 4.63
N LEU A 829 -19.41 -26.67 3.48
CA LEU A 829 -20.44 -25.71 3.06
C LEU A 829 -21.85 -26.31 2.94
N LYS A 830 -21.94 -27.62 2.68
CA LYS A 830 -23.24 -28.32 2.61
C LYS A 830 -23.88 -28.57 3.98
N ARG A 831 -23.12 -28.38 5.07
CA ARG A 831 -23.61 -28.59 6.43
C ARG A 831 -24.33 -27.33 6.92
N ASP A 832 -25.36 -27.53 7.72
CA ASP A 832 -26.11 -26.45 8.36
C ASP A 832 -25.25 -25.66 9.37
N ASP A 833 -24.12 -26.20 9.83
CA ASP A 833 -23.17 -25.54 10.72
C ASP A 833 -22.72 -24.17 10.16
N PHE A 834 -22.37 -24.09 8.87
CA PHE A 834 -21.92 -22.84 8.26
C PHE A 834 -23.10 -21.95 7.85
N CYS A 835 -23.99 -22.46 7.00
CA CYS A 835 -25.05 -21.64 6.41
C CYS A 835 -26.16 -21.27 7.42
N GLY A 836 -26.44 -22.10 8.42
CA GLY A 836 -27.44 -21.80 9.45
C GLY A 836 -26.91 -20.92 10.58
N VAL A 837 -25.61 -21.02 10.90
CA VAL A 837 -25.02 -20.45 12.11
C VAL A 837 -23.75 -19.66 11.80
N GLY A 838 -22.72 -20.34 11.28
CA GLY A 838 -21.37 -19.83 11.07
C GLY A 838 -21.27 -18.49 10.34
N GLN A 839 -22.02 -18.30 9.26
CA GLN A 839 -22.00 -17.06 8.48
C GLN A 839 -22.50 -15.81 9.23
N HIS A 840 -23.14 -15.99 10.39
CA HIS A 840 -23.71 -14.90 11.19
C HIS A 840 -22.96 -14.63 12.50
N VAL A 841 -21.96 -15.46 12.86
CA VAL A 841 -21.24 -15.38 14.13
C VAL A 841 -20.47 -14.07 14.26
N ASP A 842 -19.83 -13.62 13.17
CA ASP A 842 -18.94 -12.45 13.17
C ASP A 842 -19.66 -11.10 12.97
N LYS A 843 -21.01 -11.08 12.98
CA LYS A 843 -21.77 -9.83 12.84
C LYS A 843 -21.58 -8.93 14.06
N SER A 844 -21.50 -7.63 13.82
CA SER A 844 -21.35 -6.63 14.87
C SER A 844 -22.59 -6.53 15.76
N ALA A 845 -22.41 -6.00 16.97
CA ALA A 845 -23.51 -5.81 17.92
C ALA A 845 -24.61 -4.89 17.36
N GLU A 846 -24.24 -3.85 16.60
CA GLU A 846 -25.17 -2.92 15.95
C GLU A 846 -26.00 -3.59 14.86
N GLU A 847 -25.37 -4.46 14.05
CA GLU A 847 -26.08 -5.25 13.04
C GLU A 847 -27.08 -6.21 13.69
N TRP A 848 -26.70 -6.89 14.78
CA TRP A 848 -27.61 -7.74 15.53
C TRP A 848 -28.76 -6.97 16.17
N ALA A 849 -28.51 -5.76 16.70
CA ALA A 849 -29.57 -4.88 17.21
C ALA A 849 -30.56 -4.52 16.10
N THR A 850 -30.06 -4.15 14.92
CA THR A 850 -30.87 -3.86 13.74
C THR A 850 -31.69 -5.06 13.30
N ILE A 851 -31.08 -6.25 13.23
CA ILE A 851 -31.76 -7.51 12.85
C ILE A 851 -32.87 -7.85 13.85
N LYS A 852 -32.61 -7.74 15.15
CA LYS A 852 -33.62 -7.99 16.20
C LYS A 852 -34.79 -7.03 16.10
N GLU A 853 -34.51 -5.74 15.87
CA GLU A 853 -35.52 -4.72 15.68
C GLU A 853 -36.36 -4.95 14.42
N GLU A 854 -35.71 -5.24 13.31
CA GLU A 854 -36.33 -5.54 12.02
C GLU A 854 -37.25 -6.77 12.11
N ARG A 855 -36.79 -7.84 12.76
CA ARG A 855 -37.57 -9.05 12.99
C ARG A 855 -38.80 -8.78 13.87
N ALA A 856 -38.66 -7.92 14.88
CA ALA A 856 -39.76 -7.58 15.80
C ALA A 856 -40.79 -6.64 15.17
N ARG A 857 -40.36 -5.65 14.36
CA ARG A 857 -41.23 -4.60 13.82
C ARG A 857 -41.80 -4.93 12.43
N ASN A 858 -41.05 -5.66 11.60
CA ASN A 858 -41.38 -5.84 10.18
C ASN A 858 -41.80 -7.27 9.85
N VAL A 859 -43.12 -7.51 9.82
CA VAL A 859 -43.72 -8.82 9.49
C VAL A 859 -43.23 -9.37 8.15
N HIS A 860 -43.07 -8.53 7.12
CA HIS A 860 -42.60 -8.94 5.79
C HIS A 860 -41.13 -9.40 5.75
N LYS A 861 -40.34 -9.13 6.81
CA LYS A 861 -38.98 -9.65 6.98
C LYS A 861 -38.92 -10.90 7.87
N ALA A 862 -39.96 -11.16 8.66
CA ALA A 862 -40.03 -12.29 9.57
C ALA A 862 -40.82 -13.49 9.00
N TYR A 863 -41.97 -13.23 8.35
CA TYR A 863 -42.86 -14.27 7.83
C TYR A 863 -42.78 -14.33 6.30
N LEU A 864 -42.29 -15.46 5.77
CA LEU A 864 -42.07 -15.70 4.34
C LEU A 864 -41.33 -14.54 3.64
N PRO A 865 -40.13 -14.15 4.13
CA PRO A 865 -39.41 -13.04 3.55
C PRO A 865 -38.82 -13.40 2.17
N VAL A 866 -38.52 -12.37 1.37
CA VAL A 866 -37.83 -12.55 0.08
C VAL A 866 -36.41 -13.10 0.27
N GLN A 867 -35.75 -12.69 1.36
CA GLN A 867 -34.45 -13.19 1.79
C GLN A 867 -34.52 -13.56 3.27
N PRO A 868 -33.93 -14.69 3.69
CA PRO A 868 -33.96 -15.11 5.08
C PRO A 868 -33.21 -14.12 5.96
N LEU A 869 -33.81 -13.76 7.09
CA LEU A 869 -33.18 -12.96 8.14
C LEU A 869 -32.82 -13.88 9.32
N PRO A 870 -31.56 -13.86 9.81
CA PRO A 870 -31.15 -14.78 10.84
C PRO A 870 -31.87 -14.53 12.17
N ASP A 871 -32.00 -15.60 12.97
CA ASP A 871 -32.52 -15.51 14.34
C ASP A 871 -31.35 -15.57 15.34
N TYR A 872 -31.24 -14.57 16.20
CA TYR A 872 -30.21 -14.54 17.23
C TYR A 872 -30.31 -15.75 18.17
N GLU A 873 -31.53 -16.18 18.52
CA GLU A 873 -31.74 -17.33 19.41
C GLU A 873 -31.60 -18.67 18.69
N ALA A 874 -31.60 -18.71 17.35
CA ALA A 874 -31.28 -19.92 16.59
C ALA A 874 -29.78 -20.07 16.37
N VAL A 875 -29.06 -18.96 16.19
CA VAL A 875 -27.60 -18.94 16.00
C VAL A 875 -26.88 -19.20 17.31
N PHE A 876 -27.31 -18.57 18.41
CA PHE A 876 -26.61 -18.65 19.70
C PHE A 876 -27.38 -19.43 20.78
N GLU A 877 -26.63 -20.08 21.65
CA GLU A 877 -27.06 -20.67 22.91
C GLU A 877 -26.49 -19.82 24.07
N ARG A 878 -27.32 -19.52 25.07
CA ARG A 878 -26.94 -18.70 26.23
C ARG A 878 -26.56 -19.58 27.41
N ASN A 879 -25.59 -19.13 28.21
CA ASN A 879 -25.18 -19.75 29.47
C ASN A 879 -24.83 -21.24 29.35
N VAL A 880 -23.88 -21.55 28.47
CA VAL A 880 -23.40 -22.92 28.22
C VAL A 880 -22.22 -23.22 29.15
N GLU A 881 -22.21 -24.41 29.75
CA GLU A 881 -21.08 -24.90 30.55
C GLU A 881 -20.54 -26.20 29.93
N LEU A 882 -19.25 -26.21 29.61
CA LEU A 882 -18.54 -27.36 29.02
C LEU A 882 -17.17 -27.51 29.69
N ASP A 883 -16.88 -28.70 30.23
CA ASP A 883 -15.57 -29.07 30.80
C ASP A 883 -14.95 -28.03 31.74
N GLY A 884 -15.79 -27.39 32.58
CA GLY A 884 -15.38 -26.36 33.55
C GLY A 884 -15.32 -24.93 33.00
N HIS A 885 -15.55 -24.72 31.70
CA HIS A 885 -15.64 -23.39 31.09
C HIS A 885 -17.09 -22.94 30.99
N LYS A 886 -17.34 -21.68 31.37
CA LYS A 886 -18.66 -21.04 31.26
C LYS A 886 -18.67 -20.04 30.12
N PHE A 887 -19.59 -20.22 29.18
CA PHE A 887 -19.80 -19.35 28.04
C PHE A 887 -21.11 -18.59 28.22
N GLN A 888 -21.04 -17.26 28.31
CA GLN A 888 -22.25 -16.43 28.33
C GLN A 888 -23.05 -16.60 27.02
N LEU A 889 -22.34 -16.69 25.91
CA LEU A 889 -22.89 -16.87 24.58
C LEU A 889 -21.98 -17.82 23.79
N ARG A 890 -22.56 -18.88 23.22
CA ARG A 890 -21.85 -19.83 22.35
C ARG A 890 -22.70 -20.14 21.11
N PRO A 891 -22.13 -20.23 19.90
CA PRO A 891 -22.91 -20.61 18.71
C PRO A 891 -23.41 -22.07 18.80
N ARG A 892 -24.51 -22.36 18.11
CA ARG A 892 -25.10 -23.71 18.06
C ARG A 892 -24.50 -24.54 16.93
N TRP A 893 -23.64 -25.48 17.30
CA TRP A 893 -23.02 -26.42 16.37
C TRP A 893 -23.70 -27.79 16.44
N SER A 894 -23.78 -28.48 15.30
CA SER A 894 -24.30 -29.84 15.18
C SER A 894 -23.27 -30.69 14.45
N PRO A 895 -22.32 -31.33 15.15
CA PRO A 895 -22.35 -31.74 16.57
C PRO A 895 -21.93 -30.68 17.59
N ARG A 896 -22.36 -30.85 18.85
CA ARG A 896 -22.21 -29.84 19.92
C ARG A 896 -20.84 -29.86 20.56
N THR A 897 -20.28 -31.06 20.77
CA THR A 897 -19.01 -31.30 21.46
C THR A 897 -18.03 -32.07 20.57
N VAL A 898 -16.72 -31.99 20.88
CA VAL A 898 -15.67 -32.69 20.11
C VAL A 898 -15.80 -34.21 20.19
N GLN A 899 -16.30 -34.72 21.32
CA GLN A 899 -16.51 -36.14 21.57
C GLN A 899 -17.63 -36.74 20.71
N GLU A 900 -18.60 -35.94 20.27
CA GLU A 900 -19.72 -36.38 19.40
C GLU A 900 -19.29 -36.59 17.93
N VAL A 901 -18.13 -36.05 17.51
CA VAL A 901 -17.63 -36.20 16.14
C VAL A 901 -16.96 -37.57 15.97
N THR A 902 -17.59 -38.49 15.25
CA THR A 902 -17.06 -39.83 14.97
C THR A 902 -16.05 -39.84 13.80
N ALA A 903 -15.05 -40.73 13.84
CA ALA A 903 -14.07 -40.89 12.76
C ALA A 903 -14.73 -41.19 11.40
N ASP A 904 -15.75 -42.07 11.38
CA ASP A 904 -16.52 -42.41 10.19
C ASP A 904 -17.17 -41.19 9.50
N SER A 905 -17.44 -40.12 10.25
CA SER A 905 -18.01 -38.89 9.68
C SER A 905 -16.97 -38.02 8.97
N LEU A 906 -15.69 -38.19 9.30
CA LEU A 906 -14.56 -37.43 8.75
C LEU A 906 -13.85 -38.15 7.61
N ASP A 907 -13.94 -39.48 7.54
CA ASP A 907 -13.33 -40.28 6.46
C ASP A 907 -13.75 -39.86 5.06
N PRO A 908 -15.03 -39.52 4.79
CA PRO A 908 -15.43 -39.02 3.48
C PRO A 908 -14.75 -37.72 3.07
N LEU A 909 -14.24 -36.90 4.01
CA LEU A 909 -13.60 -35.61 3.69
C LEU A 909 -12.28 -35.76 2.93
N ALA A 910 -11.54 -36.84 3.16
CA ALA A 910 -10.25 -37.11 2.52
C ALA A 910 -10.38 -37.57 1.06
N ALA A 911 -11.50 -38.24 0.74
CA ALA A 911 -11.73 -38.82 -0.58
C ALA A 911 -11.74 -37.73 -1.67
N PRO A 912 -11.27 -37.99 -2.90
CA PRO A 912 -11.39 -37.03 -3.99
C PRO A 912 -12.87 -36.65 -4.23
N LEU A 913 -13.13 -35.44 -4.74
CA LEU A 913 -14.48 -34.99 -5.05
C LEU A 913 -15.10 -35.86 -6.14
N ASP A 914 -16.34 -36.27 -5.90
CA ASP A 914 -17.14 -37.09 -6.81
C ASP A 914 -18.39 -36.31 -7.20
N PHE A 915 -18.61 -36.08 -8.50
CA PHE A 915 -19.74 -35.26 -8.96
C PHE A 915 -21.09 -35.84 -8.53
N ASP A 916 -21.23 -37.17 -8.46
CA ASP A 916 -22.50 -37.81 -8.08
C ASP A 916 -22.86 -37.61 -6.61
N LYS A 917 -21.86 -37.51 -5.73
CA LYS A 917 -22.04 -37.35 -4.28
C LYS A 917 -21.94 -35.90 -3.85
N ASP A 918 -20.90 -35.22 -4.34
CA ASP A 918 -20.52 -33.88 -3.95
C ASP A 918 -21.13 -32.82 -4.87
N GLY A 919 -21.64 -33.15 -6.06
CA GLY A 919 -22.19 -32.15 -6.99
C GLY A 919 -21.17 -31.11 -7.46
N ALA A 920 -19.89 -31.38 -7.27
CA ALA A 920 -18.77 -30.50 -7.56
C ALA A 920 -17.60 -31.33 -8.13
N VAL A 921 -16.73 -30.65 -8.88
CA VAL A 921 -15.54 -31.25 -9.49
C VAL A 921 -14.30 -30.69 -8.80
N GLU A 922 -13.24 -31.49 -8.72
CA GLU A 922 -11.93 -31.04 -8.24
C GLU A 922 -11.47 -29.71 -8.85
N LEU A 923 -10.79 -28.92 -8.03
CA LEU A 923 -10.28 -27.63 -8.45
C LEU A 923 -8.88 -27.77 -9.04
N ASP A 924 -8.78 -27.68 -10.36
CA ASP A 924 -7.52 -27.32 -11.01
C ASP A 924 -7.41 -25.80 -11.09
N VAL A 925 -6.71 -25.21 -10.11
CA VAL A 925 -6.55 -23.75 -10.02
C VAL A 925 -5.77 -23.18 -11.21
N VAL A 926 -4.85 -23.94 -11.81
CA VAL A 926 -4.01 -23.49 -12.92
C VAL A 926 -4.85 -23.33 -14.18
N LEU A 927 -5.68 -24.32 -14.46
CA LEU A 927 -6.64 -24.25 -15.57
C LEU A 927 -7.72 -23.21 -15.31
N GLN A 928 -8.24 -23.12 -14.09
CA GLN A 928 -9.24 -22.11 -13.73
C GLN A 928 -8.70 -20.69 -13.94
N ALA A 929 -7.47 -20.40 -13.51
CA ALA A 929 -6.89 -19.07 -13.61
C ALA A 929 -6.55 -18.66 -15.06
N ASN A 930 -6.22 -19.61 -15.93
CA ASN A 930 -5.67 -19.33 -17.27
C ASN A 930 -6.65 -19.61 -18.42
N LYS A 931 -7.55 -20.59 -18.26
CA LYS A 931 -8.39 -21.13 -19.35
C LYS A 931 -9.89 -20.93 -19.13
N SER A 932 -10.36 -20.60 -17.92
CA SER A 932 -11.80 -20.43 -17.63
C SER A 932 -12.53 -19.52 -18.64
N SER A 933 -11.95 -18.35 -18.97
CA SER A 933 -12.54 -17.42 -19.94
C SER A 933 -12.34 -17.82 -21.41
N ARG A 934 -11.58 -18.88 -21.68
CA ARG A 934 -11.22 -19.37 -23.02
C ARG A 934 -11.93 -20.68 -23.37
N MET A 935 -12.47 -21.40 -22.39
CA MET A 935 -13.11 -22.70 -22.58
C MET A 935 -14.20 -22.67 -23.67
N ALA A 936 -15.05 -21.64 -23.71
CA ALA A 936 -16.08 -21.53 -24.74
C ALA A 936 -15.50 -21.53 -26.17
N GLY A 937 -14.46 -20.72 -26.41
CA GLY A 937 -13.79 -20.68 -27.72
C GLY A 937 -13.06 -21.99 -28.05
N MET A 938 -12.44 -22.63 -27.06
CA MET A 938 -11.76 -23.92 -27.26
C MET A 938 -12.74 -25.06 -27.61
N VAL A 939 -13.93 -25.05 -27.00
CA VAL A 939 -14.99 -26.00 -27.32
C VAL A 939 -15.55 -25.75 -28.72
N ASP A 940 -15.73 -24.48 -29.10
CA ASP A 940 -16.15 -24.11 -30.46
C ASP A 940 -15.10 -24.53 -31.51
N ASP A 941 -13.81 -24.31 -31.22
CA ASP A 941 -12.69 -24.74 -32.07
C ASP A 941 -12.63 -26.27 -32.24
N ALA A 942 -13.06 -27.02 -31.22
CA ALA A 942 -13.18 -28.48 -31.27
C ALA A 942 -14.44 -28.96 -32.03
N GLY A 943 -15.31 -28.05 -32.48
CA GLY A 943 -16.56 -28.38 -33.17
C GLY A 943 -17.78 -28.61 -32.25
N GLY A 944 -17.72 -28.13 -31.00
CA GLY A 944 -18.75 -28.36 -29.98
C GLY A 944 -18.51 -29.63 -29.15
N TYR A 945 -19.48 -29.98 -28.28
CA TYR A 945 -19.45 -31.23 -27.52
C TYR A 945 -20.29 -32.33 -28.19
N GLU A 946 -19.77 -33.55 -28.22
CA GLU A 946 -20.51 -34.74 -28.67
C GLU A 946 -21.21 -35.40 -27.47
N VAL A 947 -22.54 -35.43 -27.48
CA VAL A 947 -23.33 -36.08 -26.42
C VAL A 947 -23.43 -37.59 -26.72
N VAL A 948 -22.58 -38.39 -26.07
CA VAL A 948 -22.55 -39.85 -26.21
C VAL A 948 -23.34 -40.51 -25.07
N ALA A 949 -24.43 -41.21 -25.42
CA ALA A 949 -25.28 -41.89 -24.45
C ALA A 949 -24.57 -43.11 -23.83
N GLY A 950 -24.63 -43.25 -22.50
CA GLY A 950 -24.03 -44.38 -21.79
C GLY A 950 -22.50 -44.31 -21.62
N LEU A 951 -21.88 -43.14 -21.85
CA LEU A 951 -20.46 -42.92 -21.57
C LEU A 951 -20.23 -42.98 -20.04
N GLY A 952 -19.37 -43.90 -19.58
CA GLY A 952 -19.13 -44.14 -18.15
C GLY A 952 -20.16 -45.06 -17.47
N GLU A 953 -21.24 -45.44 -18.17
CA GLU A 953 -22.22 -46.40 -17.63
C GLU A 953 -21.76 -47.86 -17.79
N VAL A 954 -22.01 -48.65 -16.76
CA VAL A 954 -21.70 -50.09 -16.73
C VAL A 954 -22.96 -50.90 -17.04
N SER A 955 -22.82 -51.95 -17.85
CA SER A 955 -23.89 -52.93 -18.13
C SER A 955 -24.13 -53.84 -16.92
N SER A 956 -25.23 -54.61 -16.93
CA SER A 956 -25.53 -55.62 -15.89
C SER A 956 -24.39 -56.60 -15.64
N ASP A 957 -23.56 -56.83 -16.66
CA ASP A 957 -22.49 -57.81 -16.66
C ASP A 957 -21.14 -57.20 -16.24
N GLY A 958 -21.12 -55.92 -15.81
CA GLY A 958 -19.90 -55.22 -15.40
C GLY A 958 -19.08 -54.63 -16.54
N THR A 959 -19.50 -54.81 -17.80
CA THR A 959 -18.83 -54.26 -18.99
C THR A 959 -19.27 -52.84 -19.28
N LEU A 960 -18.34 -51.97 -19.67
CA LEU A 960 -18.65 -50.59 -20.08
C LEU A 960 -19.57 -50.61 -21.31
N LYS A 961 -20.69 -49.90 -21.27
CA LYS A 961 -21.64 -49.82 -22.40
C LYS A 961 -21.01 -49.20 -23.65
N VAL A 962 -20.18 -48.18 -23.43
CA VAL A 962 -19.40 -47.50 -24.47
C VAL A 962 -17.93 -47.55 -24.06
N ALA A 963 -17.06 -47.97 -24.98
CA ALA A 963 -15.63 -48.01 -24.73
C ALA A 963 -15.07 -46.58 -24.58
N PRO A 964 -14.30 -46.28 -23.52
CA PRO A 964 -13.70 -44.96 -23.34
C PRO A 964 -12.54 -44.75 -24.34
N LEU A 965 -12.27 -43.49 -24.68
CA LEU A 965 -11.12 -43.12 -25.50
C LEU A 965 -9.81 -43.41 -24.74
N ARG A 966 -8.79 -43.90 -25.46
CA ARG A 966 -7.46 -44.17 -24.92
C ARG A 966 -6.46 -43.17 -25.47
N SER A 967 -5.46 -42.81 -24.67
CA SER A 967 -4.36 -41.95 -25.09
C SER A 967 -3.24 -42.75 -25.76
N ASP A 968 -2.83 -42.36 -26.95
CA ASP A 968 -1.65 -42.91 -27.64
C ASP A 968 -0.33 -42.22 -27.22
N ALA A 969 -0.41 -41.30 -26.25
CA ALA A 969 0.72 -40.52 -25.77
C ALA A 969 1.76 -41.40 -25.06
N HIS A 970 3.01 -41.32 -25.51
CA HIS A 970 4.16 -41.96 -24.90
C HIS A 970 5.39 -41.05 -25.07
N VAL A 971 6.39 -41.18 -24.19
CA VAL A 971 7.64 -40.40 -24.31
C VAL A 971 8.47 -41.02 -25.44
N PRO A 972 8.71 -40.30 -26.56
CA PRO A 972 9.51 -40.83 -27.66
C PRO A 972 10.98 -40.95 -27.23
N THR A 973 11.61 -42.08 -27.51
CA THR A 973 12.98 -42.39 -27.08
C THR A 973 14.07 -42.02 -28.10
N ASN A 974 13.69 -41.52 -29.27
CA ASN A 974 14.57 -41.26 -30.42
C ASN A 974 14.73 -39.76 -30.76
N VAL A 975 14.49 -38.86 -29.79
CA VAL A 975 14.45 -37.40 -30.01
C VAL A 975 15.69 -36.67 -29.49
N ASN A 976 16.84 -37.34 -29.37
CA ASN A 976 18.08 -36.68 -28.98
C ASN A 976 18.59 -35.76 -30.10
N PHE A 977 18.36 -34.46 -29.95
CA PHE A 977 18.73 -33.47 -30.96
C PHE A 977 20.24 -33.40 -31.21
N TYR A 978 21.07 -33.69 -30.20
CA TYR A 978 22.52 -33.67 -30.34
C TYR A 978 23.05 -34.74 -31.31
N GLU A 979 22.33 -35.84 -31.49
CA GLU A 979 22.68 -36.88 -32.48
C GLU A 979 22.18 -36.53 -33.88
N MET A 980 21.10 -35.75 -33.97
CA MET A 980 20.55 -35.26 -35.25
C MET A 980 21.46 -34.18 -35.86
N ALA A 981 21.88 -33.21 -35.05
CA ALA A 981 22.78 -32.13 -35.43
C ALA A 981 24.18 -32.37 -34.86
N ARG A 982 24.80 -33.48 -35.30
CA ARG A 982 26.16 -33.88 -34.91
C ARG A 982 27.23 -33.07 -35.65
N HIS A 983 28.46 -33.17 -35.18
CA HIS A 983 29.62 -32.50 -35.78
C HIS A 983 29.75 -32.89 -37.27
N PRO A 984 29.90 -31.93 -38.21
CA PRO A 984 29.78 -32.18 -39.65
C PRO A 984 30.73 -33.23 -40.27
N TRP A 985 31.88 -33.51 -39.66
CA TRP A 985 32.85 -34.50 -40.16
C TRP A 985 33.35 -35.49 -39.11
N GLU A 986 33.35 -35.13 -37.82
CA GLU A 986 33.72 -36.06 -36.74
C GLU A 986 32.53 -36.93 -36.28
N ASP A 987 31.31 -36.64 -36.74
CA ASP A 987 30.06 -37.32 -36.38
C ASP A 987 29.76 -37.36 -34.86
N THR A 988 30.48 -36.56 -34.06
CA THR A 988 30.27 -36.49 -32.61
C THR A 988 28.99 -35.74 -32.26
N ALA A 989 28.15 -36.32 -31.40
CA ALA A 989 26.91 -35.70 -30.91
C ALA A 989 27.21 -34.60 -29.88
N SER A 990 27.64 -33.43 -30.35
CA SER A 990 28.04 -32.29 -29.52
C SER A 990 27.64 -30.99 -30.19
N SER A 991 27.26 -30.00 -29.37
CA SER A 991 27.10 -28.61 -29.84
C SER A 991 28.42 -27.84 -29.87
N TRP A 992 29.55 -28.49 -29.54
CA TRP A 992 30.87 -27.87 -29.53
C TRP A 992 31.37 -27.68 -30.97
N ARG A 993 31.42 -26.41 -31.40
CA ARG A 993 32.06 -26.04 -32.66
C ARG A 993 33.57 -26.15 -32.46
N ARG A 994 34.18 -27.02 -33.26
CA ARG A 994 35.62 -27.22 -33.29
C ARG A 994 36.05 -27.18 -34.75
N ASP A 995 36.95 -26.26 -35.04
CA ASP A 995 37.57 -26.16 -36.35
C ASP A 995 38.73 -27.15 -36.37
N GLY A 996 38.45 -28.27 -37.04
CA GLY A 996 39.40 -29.35 -37.23
C GLY A 996 40.39 -28.97 -38.31
N PHE A 997 41.60 -29.52 -38.23
CA PHE A 997 42.53 -29.43 -39.35
C PHE A 997 42.06 -30.34 -40.49
N THR A 998 42.19 -29.87 -41.74
CA THR A 998 41.95 -30.69 -42.93
C THR A 998 42.74 -31.99 -42.85
N GLU A 999 42.09 -33.14 -43.07
CA GLU A 999 42.64 -34.47 -42.80
C GLU A 999 44.04 -34.67 -43.44
N GLY A 1000 44.19 -34.32 -44.73
CA GLY A 1000 45.46 -34.44 -45.44
C GLY A 1000 46.53 -33.44 -44.99
N SER A 1001 46.15 -32.25 -44.54
CA SER A 1001 47.10 -31.26 -44.01
C SER A 1001 47.66 -31.71 -42.66
N LYS A 1002 46.79 -32.23 -41.79
CA LYS A 1002 47.19 -32.80 -40.50
C LYS A 1002 48.08 -34.03 -40.68
N GLU A 1003 47.72 -34.91 -41.61
CA GLU A 1003 48.50 -36.12 -41.88
C GLU A 1003 49.91 -35.77 -42.40
N TYR A 1004 50.01 -34.88 -43.40
CA TYR A 1004 51.29 -34.45 -43.94
C TYR A 1004 52.15 -33.75 -42.87
N PHE A 1005 51.54 -32.86 -42.08
CA PHE A 1005 52.20 -32.18 -40.99
C PHE A 1005 52.72 -33.16 -39.92
N GLU A 1006 51.91 -34.14 -39.50
CA GLU A 1006 52.34 -35.17 -38.54
C GLU A 1006 53.48 -36.04 -39.09
N GLN A 1007 53.44 -36.40 -40.38
CA GLN A 1007 54.50 -37.19 -41.01
C GLN A 1007 55.82 -36.41 -41.08
N GLN A 1008 55.76 -35.14 -41.49
CA GLN A 1008 56.94 -34.26 -41.49
C GLN A 1008 57.47 -34.04 -40.08
N TYR A 1009 56.59 -33.76 -39.11
CA TYR A 1009 56.96 -33.60 -37.71
C TYR A 1009 57.67 -34.86 -37.18
N LYS A 1010 57.11 -36.05 -37.40
CA LYS A 1010 57.74 -37.32 -36.98
C LYS A 1010 59.07 -37.57 -37.69
N LYS A 1011 59.19 -37.25 -38.99
CA LYS A 1011 60.45 -37.37 -39.76
C LYS A 1011 61.51 -36.42 -39.21
N ALA A 1012 61.14 -35.16 -38.95
CA ALA A 1012 62.02 -34.13 -38.40
C ALA A 1012 62.43 -34.46 -36.96
N GLU A 1013 61.48 -34.84 -36.09
CA GLU A 1013 61.74 -35.27 -34.72
C GLU A 1013 62.75 -36.43 -34.69
N LYS A 1014 62.53 -37.47 -35.51
CA LYS A 1014 63.45 -38.60 -35.60
C LYS A 1014 64.83 -38.19 -36.12
N ALA A 1015 64.91 -37.30 -37.11
CA ALA A 1015 66.17 -36.81 -37.66
C ALA A 1015 66.99 -36.01 -36.64
N VAL A 1016 66.32 -35.21 -35.80
CA VAL A 1016 66.97 -34.44 -34.73
C VAL A 1016 67.41 -35.36 -33.60
N TYR A 1017 66.49 -36.16 -33.04
CA TYR A 1017 66.78 -36.94 -31.84
C TYR A 1017 67.60 -38.21 -32.09
N ASP A 1018 67.66 -38.75 -33.31
CA ASP A 1018 68.47 -39.94 -33.63
C ASP A 1018 69.07 -39.83 -35.05
N GLU A 1019 69.94 -38.85 -35.24
CA GLU A 1019 70.60 -38.52 -36.52
C GLU A 1019 71.31 -39.72 -37.20
N SER A 1020 71.69 -40.75 -36.44
CA SER A 1020 72.45 -41.92 -36.93
C SER A 1020 71.68 -43.24 -36.85
N GLY A 1021 70.38 -43.19 -36.51
CA GLY A 1021 69.47 -44.34 -36.53
C GLY A 1021 69.83 -45.46 -35.55
N ARG A 1022 70.41 -45.12 -34.39
CA ARG A 1022 70.89 -46.08 -33.37
C ARG A 1022 69.77 -46.60 -32.47
N GLY A 1023 68.58 -45.99 -32.52
CA GLY A 1023 67.41 -46.36 -31.74
C GLY A 1023 67.39 -45.82 -30.30
N GLN A 1024 68.25 -44.87 -29.94
CA GLN A 1024 68.25 -44.18 -28.65
C GLN A 1024 68.08 -42.67 -28.85
N GLN A 1025 67.18 -42.03 -28.09
CA GLN A 1025 66.98 -40.58 -28.15
C GLN A 1025 68.20 -39.83 -27.62
N ASN A 1026 68.85 -39.06 -28.49
CA ASN A 1026 69.93 -38.14 -28.18
C ASN A 1026 69.38 -36.72 -27.97
N TYR A 1027 69.48 -36.19 -26.75
CA TYR A 1027 69.05 -34.84 -26.42
C TYR A 1027 70.09 -33.74 -26.76
N TRP A 1028 71.27 -34.13 -27.26
CA TRP A 1028 72.33 -33.21 -27.71
C TRP A 1028 72.66 -33.47 -29.19
N PRO A 1029 71.75 -33.09 -30.12
CA PRO A 1029 71.97 -33.27 -31.54
C PRO A 1029 73.10 -32.38 -32.07
N SER A 1030 73.66 -32.76 -33.22
CA SER A 1030 74.57 -31.87 -33.94
C SER A 1030 73.83 -30.62 -34.42
N LYS A 1031 74.54 -29.50 -34.56
CA LYS A 1031 73.97 -28.25 -35.09
C LYS A 1031 73.40 -28.44 -36.50
N ASP A 1032 74.02 -29.32 -37.29
CA ASP A 1032 73.56 -29.63 -38.63
C ASP A 1032 72.21 -30.36 -38.60
N ALA A 1033 71.99 -31.29 -37.65
CA ALA A 1033 70.71 -31.97 -37.50
C ALA A 1033 69.58 -31.03 -37.04
N THR A 1034 69.87 -30.02 -36.21
CA THR A 1034 68.85 -29.04 -35.76
C THR A 1034 68.48 -28.01 -36.81
N ASP A 1035 69.45 -27.57 -37.61
CA ASP A 1035 69.25 -26.48 -38.57
C ASP A 1035 68.92 -26.98 -39.99
N SER A 1036 69.01 -28.30 -40.24
CA SER A 1036 68.72 -28.90 -41.55
C SER A 1036 67.23 -28.89 -41.90
N VAL A 1037 66.93 -28.58 -43.17
CA VAL A 1037 65.58 -28.69 -43.74
C VAL A 1037 65.41 -30.12 -44.27
N ALA A 1038 64.35 -30.82 -43.84
CA ALA A 1038 64.03 -32.15 -44.37
C ALA A 1038 63.79 -32.06 -45.89
N GLY A 1039 64.53 -32.88 -46.66
CA GLY A 1039 64.81 -32.67 -48.09
C GLY A 1039 63.63 -32.51 -49.05
N GLU A 1040 63.92 -31.84 -50.19
CA GLU A 1040 63.01 -31.43 -51.28
C GLU A 1040 62.39 -32.58 -52.12
N GLU A 1041 62.44 -33.82 -51.64
CA GLU A 1041 61.99 -35.02 -52.36
C GLU A 1041 60.54 -34.92 -52.85
N GLY A 1042 59.67 -34.22 -52.09
CA GLY A 1042 58.28 -33.97 -52.48
C GLY A 1042 58.12 -32.99 -53.65
N ASN A 1043 59.00 -31.99 -53.75
CA ASN A 1043 58.99 -30.99 -54.83
C ASN A 1043 59.52 -31.59 -56.12
N GLU A 1044 60.59 -32.40 -56.06
CA GLU A 1044 61.11 -33.10 -57.23
C GLU A 1044 60.07 -34.03 -57.84
N LEU A 1045 59.28 -34.72 -57.00
CA LEU A 1045 58.23 -35.64 -57.43
C LEU A 1045 57.04 -34.89 -58.07
N LEU A 1046 56.69 -33.71 -57.56
CA LEU A 1046 55.72 -32.80 -58.18
C LEU A 1046 56.21 -32.28 -59.54
N GLU A 1047 57.49 -31.93 -59.63
CA GLU A 1047 58.11 -31.42 -60.86
C GLU A 1047 58.18 -32.50 -61.95
N GLU A 1048 58.51 -33.72 -61.56
CA GLU A 1048 58.54 -34.90 -62.43
C GLU A 1048 57.14 -35.25 -62.95
N ARG A 1049 56.09 -35.20 -62.11
CA ARG A 1049 54.76 -35.72 -62.48
C ARG A 1049 53.80 -34.69 -63.02
N PHE A 1050 53.76 -33.50 -62.44
CA PHE A 1050 52.75 -32.47 -62.75
C PHE A 1050 53.30 -31.42 -63.71
N PHE A 1051 54.37 -30.73 -63.34
CA PHE A 1051 54.88 -29.58 -64.12
C PHE A 1051 55.56 -29.99 -65.43
N SER A 1052 56.29 -31.11 -65.46
CA SER A 1052 56.86 -31.66 -66.71
C SER A 1052 55.78 -31.90 -67.78
N LYS A 1053 54.68 -32.55 -67.40
CA LYS A 1053 53.57 -32.87 -68.29
C LYS A 1053 52.83 -31.63 -68.78
N LEU A 1054 52.70 -30.60 -67.93
CA LEU A 1054 52.14 -29.32 -68.33
C LEU A 1054 53.02 -28.60 -69.36
N ARG A 1055 54.34 -28.56 -69.16
CA ARG A 1055 55.28 -27.97 -70.14
C ARG A 1055 55.29 -28.70 -71.47
N ASP A 1056 55.14 -30.03 -71.45
CA ASP A 1056 55.01 -30.82 -72.68
C ASP A 1056 53.72 -30.49 -73.44
N ALA A 1057 52.60 -30.29 -72.73
CA ALA A 1057 51.33 -29.87 -73.32
C ALA A 1057 51.38 -28.42 -73.85
N GLU A 1058 52.15 -27.53 -73.20
CA GLU A 1058 52.27 -26.11 -73.56
C GLU A 1058 52.95 -25.89 -74.93
N ARG A 1059 53.71 -26.88 -75.43
CA ARG A 1059 54.31 -26.82 -76.78
C ARG A 1059 53.27 -26.62 -77.90
N GLY A 1060 52.02 -27.05 -77.68
CA GLY A 1060 50.91 -26.89 -78.63
C GLY A 1060 50.20 -25.53 -78.61
N VAL A 1061 50.49 -24.65 -77.64
CA VAL A 1061 49.81 -23.36 -77.47
C VAL A 1061 50.32 -22.31 -78.45
N GLU A 1062 49.47 -21.43 -78.96
CA GLU A 1062 49.85 -20.38 -79.92
C GLU A 1062 50.90 -19.42 -79.34
N MET A 1063 51.81 -18.96 -80.20
CA MET A 1063 52.97 -18.15 -79.79
C MET A 1063 52.60 -16.84 -79.10
N TRP A 1064 51.54 -16.15 -79.53
CA TRP A 1064 51.15 -14.87 -78.92
C TRP A 1064 50.64 -15.07 -77.48
N ALA A 1065 49.95 -16.17 -77.20
CA ALA A 1065 49.43 -16.48 -75.87
C ALA A 1065 50.57 -16.87 -74.91
N ARG A 1066 51.55 -17.65 -75.40
CA ARG A 1066 52.80 -17.94 -74.66
C ARG A 1066 53.59 -16.66 -74.38
N GLN A 1067 53.74 -15.78 -75.37
CA GLN A 1067 54.46 -14.52 -75.18
C GLN A 1067 53.70 -13.56 -74.25
N LEU A 1068 52.37 -13.50 -74.32
CA LEU A 1068 51.58 -12.67 -73.42
C LEU A 1068 51.64 -13.21 -71.98
N ARG A 1069 51.56 -14.53 -71.80
CA ARG A 1069 51.73 -15.18 -70.49
C ARG A 1069 53.14 -14.96 -69.95
N ASN A 1070 54.19 -15.09 -70.77
CA ASN A 1070 55.55 -14.81 -70.35
C ASN A 1070 55.71 -13.33 -69.96
N LYS A 1071 55.16 -12.40 -70.73
CA LYS A 1071 55.16 -10.97 -70.38
C LYS A 1071 54.37 -10.68 -69.10
N ALA A 1072 53.29 -11.42 -68.84
CA ALA A 1072 52.53 -11.32 -67.60
C ALA A 1072 53.31 -11.86 -66.40
N VAL A 1073 53.98 -13.01 -66.55
CA VAL A 1073 54.86 -13.59 -65.51
C VAL A 1073 56.09 -12.72 -65.26
N GLU A 1074 56.64 -12.08 -66.30
CA GLU A 1074 57.75 -11.11 -66.21
C GLU A 1074 57.29 -9.70 -65.76
N GLY A 1075 55.98 -9.44 -65.66
CA GLY A 1075 55.40 -8.18 -65.19
C GLY A 1075 55.51 -6.98 -66.15
N LYS A 1076 55.85 -7.16 -67.43
CA LYS A 1076 56.11 -6.07 -68.40
C LYS A 1076 55.07 -6.00 -69.52
N LEU A 1077 53.85 -5.59 -69.18
CA LEU A 1077 52.75 -5.40 -70.14
C LEU A 1077 52.68 -3.93 -70.61
N GLU A 1078 53.14 -3.66 -71.82
CA GLU A 1078 53.09 -2.33 -72.46
C GLU A 1078 51.68 -1.99 -73.00
N ASN A 1079 50.70 -1.83 -72.11
CA ASN A 1079 49.35 -1.40 -72.48
C ASN A 1079 49.25 0.13 -72.48
N LYS A 1080 48.58 0.71 -73.49
CA LYS A 1080 48.26 2.15 -73.49
C LYS A 1080 47.11 2.41 -72.52
N THR A 1081 47.24 3.45 -71.69
CA THR A 1081 46.18 3.86 -70.75
C THR A 1081 45.00 4.46 -71.51
N GLU A 1082 43.83 3.84 -71.44
CA GLU A 1082 42.58 4.36 -71.97
C GLU A 1082 42.05 5.50 -71.08
N ILE A 1083 41.76 6.66 -71.67
CA ILE A 1083 41.28 7.84 -70.94
C ILE A 1083 39.78 8.00 -71.18
N ALA A 1084 38.96 7.76 -70.13
CA ALA A 1084 37.51 7.92 -70.19
C ALA A 1084 37.11 9.34 -70.61
N THR A 1085 36.17 9.44 -71.53
CA THR A 1085 35.69 10.73 -72.05
C THR A 1085 34.93 11.48 -70.96
N GLN A 1086 34.78 12.81 -71.08
CA GLN A 1086 34.03 13.56 -70.06
C GLN A 1086 32.55 13.18 -69.96
N GLN A 1087 31.96 12.63 -71.03
CA GLN A 1087 30.60 12.08 -71.00
C GLN A 1087 30.52 10.88 -70.05
N GLU A 1088 31.48 9.96 -70.15
CA GLU A 1088 31.56 8.79 -69.28
C GLU A 1088 32.06 9.17 -67.87
N LYS A 1089 32.82 10.26 -67.73
CA LYS A 1089 33.51 10.60 -66.48
C LYS A 1089 32.79 11.62 -65.60
N ILE A 1090 32.35 12.76 -66.13
CA ILE A 1090 31.78 13.87 -65.32
C ILE A 1090 30.25 13.90 -65.44
N TYR A 1091 29.72 13.62 -66.63
CA TYR A 1091 28.30 13.69 -66.92
C TYR A 1091 27.58 12.35 -66.78
N ASP A 1092 28.31 11.28 -66.50
CA ASP A 1092 27.71 9.98 -66.24
C ASP A 1092 26.98 9.98 -64.89
N ASP A 1093 25.83 9.32 -64.83
CA ASP A 1093 24.95 9.31 -63.66
C ASP A 1093 25.59 8.64 -62.43
N GLU A 1094 26.46 7.66 -62.65
CA GLU A 1094 27.01 6.85 -61.57
C GLU A 1094 28.53 6.88 -61.53
N TYR A 1095 29.19 6.86 -62.69
CA TYR A 1095 30.63 6.69 -62.82
C TYR A 1095 31.41 7.95 -62.37
N TYR A 1096 30.78 9.13 -62.35
CA TYR A 1096 31.43 10.36 -61.87
C TYR A 1096 31.88 10.29 -60.41
N ARG A 1097 31.18 9.50 -59.58
CA ARG A 1097 31.49 9.36 -58.14
C ARG A 1097 32.91 8.83 -57.87
N TRP A 1098 33.52 8.13 -58.83
CA TRP A 1098 34.87 7.58 -58.69
C TRP A 1098 35.96 8.60 -58.97
N PHE A 1099 35.61 9.75 -59.55
CA PHE A 1099 36.56 10.79 -59.96
C PHE A 1099 36.37 12.12 -59.23
N ILE A 1100 35.36 12.22 -58.37
CA ILE A 1100 35.21 13.36 -57.46
C ILE A 1100 36.17 13.26 -56.29
N GLN A 1101 36.67 14.40 -55.82
CA GLN A 1101 37.46 14.47 -54.59
C GLN A 1101 36.50 14.56 -53.39
N PRO A 1102 36.49 13.59 -52.46
CA PRO A 1102 35.62 13.63 -51.29
C PRO A 1102 35.87 14.91 -50.46
N GLY A 1103 34.81 15.61 -50.08
CA GLY A 1103 34.89 16.90 -49.36
C GLY A 1103 34.83 18.14 -50.26
N HIS A 1104 35.02 18.00 -51.58
CA HIS A 1104 34.76 19.07 -52.54
C HIS A 1104 33.44 18.80 -53.27
N ASN A 1105 32.35 19.47 -52.86
CA ASN A 1105 31.12 19.51 -53.66
C ASN A 1105 31.24 20.68 -54.65
N PRO A 1106 31.45 20.43 -55.95
CA PRO A 1106 31.80 21.48 -56.92
C PRO A 1106 30.69 22.53 -57.11
N ASN A 1107 29.43 22.19 -56.81
CA ASN A 1107 28.35 23.17 -56.74
C ASN A 1107 27.30 22.75 -55.69
N PRO A 1108 27.49 23.09 -54.39
CA PRO A 1108 26.60 22.65 -53.32
C PRO A 1108 25.21 23.27 -53.40
N SER A 1109 25.03 24.34 -54.19
CA SER A 1109 23.72 24.96 -54.39
C SER A 1109 22.84 24.22 -55.41
N GLY A 1110 23.45 23.39 -56.28
CA GLY A 1110 22.76 22.72 -57.39
C GLY A 1110 22.18 23.65 -58.47
N LEU A 1111 22.26 24.98 -58.30
CA LEU A 1111 21.68 25.97 -59.21
C LEU A 1111 22.78 26.74 -59.93
N LEU A 1112 22.70 26.79 -61.26
CA LEU A 1112 23.52 27.71 -62.06
C LEU A 1112 22.87 29.10 -61.99
N ARG A 1113 23.32 29.97 -61.07
CA ARG A 1113 22.82 31.37 -61.01
C ARG A 1113 23.30 32.16 -62.23
N GLY A 1114 22.51 32.17 -63.30
CA GLY A 1114 22.75 32.96 -64.50
C GLY A 1114 22.20 34.38 -64.39
N ARG A 1115 23.06 35.40 -64.39
CA ARG A 1115 22.63 36.77 -64.71
C ARG A 1115 22.46 36.89 -66.23
N LYS A 1116 21.18 36.90 -66.65
CA LYS A 1116 20.58 37.53 -67.83
C LYS A 1116 21.43 37.78 -69.09
N GLY A 1117 20.91 37.27 -70.21
CA GLY A 1117 20.23 38.13 -71.20
C GLY A 1117 18.70 38.04 -71.00
N ALA A 1118 17.96 39.15 -71.10
CA ALA A 1118 16.55 39.39 -70.70
C ALA A 1118 15.49 38.39 -71.25
N SER A 1119 14.33 38.11 -70.62
CA SER A 1119 13.32 38.98 -70.00
C SER A 1119 12.29 38.21 -69.13
N SER A 1120 11.60 38.95 -68.25
CA SER A 1120 10.43 38.63 -67.39
C SER A 1120 10.73 38.65 -65.87
N ASN A 1121 9.96 39.50 -65.17
CA ASN A 1121 10.12 39.89 -63.76
C ASN A 1121 9.05 39.18 -62.91
N GLY A 1122 9.45 38.41 -61.90
CA GLY A 1122 8.58 37.93 -60.81
C GLY A 1122 9.09 38.42 -59.45
N ALA A 1123 8.23 39.04 -58.65
CA ALA A 1123 8.58 39.63 -57.35
C ALA A 1123 8.96 38.60 -56.27
N VAL A 1124 8.71 37.31 -56.51
CA VAL A 1124 8.90 36.21 -55.54
C VAL A 1124 10.38 35.83 -55.37
N ASP A 1125 11.21 35.96 -56.41
CA ASP A 1125 12.64 35.56 -56.36
C ASP A 1125 13.51 36.53 -55.55
N ARG A 1126 13.08 37.79 -55.40
CA ARG A 1126 13.79 38.79 -54.60
C ARG A 1126 13.62 38.60 -53.09
N GLU A 1127 12.47 38.10 -52.65
CA GLU A 1127 12.21 37.84 -51.23
C GLU A 1127 12.97 36.59 -50.76
N LEU A 1128 13.14 35.59 -51.64
CA LEU A 1128 13.90 34.38 -51.34
C LEU A 1128 15.42 34.64 -51.17
N GLU A 1129 15.99 35.53 -51.99
CA GLU A 1129 17.42 35.92 -51.90
C GLU A 1129 17.77 36.71 -50.64
N VAL A 1130 16.85 37.54 -50.14
CA VAL A 1130 17.05 38.31 -48.90
C VAL A 1130 16.94 37.38 -47.67
N PHE A 1131 16.02 36.42 -47.71
CA PHE A 1131 15.84 35.43 -46.66
C PHE A 1131 17.06 34.49 -46.50
N LEU A 1132 17.65 34.04 -47.61
CA LEU A 1132 18.83 33.17 -47.61
C LEU A 1132 20.12 33.87 -47.11
N ASN A 1133 20.29 35.16 -47.37
CA ASN A 1133 21.47 35.91 -46.91
C ASN A 1133 21.42 36.28 -45.41
N GLN A 1134 20.23 36.34 -44.81
CA GLN A 1134 20.07 36.55 -43.37
C GLN A 1134 20.37 35.27 -42.56
N LEU A 1135 20.19 34.09 -43.15
CA LEU A 1135 20.43 32.79 -42.49
C LEU A 1135 21.92 32.42 -42.40
N LEU A 1136 22.75 32.88 -43.35
CA LEU A 1136 24.18 32.51 -43.42
C LEU A 1136 25.12 33.42 -42.61
N SER A 1137 24.64 34.55 -42.08
CA SER A 1137 25.47 35.53 -41.35
C SER A 1137 25.41 35.41 -39.83
N GLY A 1138 24.62 34.48 -39.28
CA GLY A 1138 24.31 34.39 -37.84
C GLY A 1138 25.08 33.37 -37.00
N ALA A 1139 26.01 32.59 -37.56
CA ALA A 1139 26.67 31.51 -36.82
C ALA A 1139 28.17 31.43 -37.08
N ARG A 1140 28.97 32.30 -36.42
CA ARG A 1140 30.32 31.99 -35.91
C ARG A 1140 30.97 33.16 -35.14
N SER A 1141 31.05 33.01 -33.81
CA SER A 1141 32.07 33.56 -32.90
C SER A 1141 32.06 32.61 -31.68
N THR A 1142 33.14 32.09 -31.09
CA THR A 1142 34.53 32.55 -30.97
C THR A 1142 35.36 31.49 -30.21
N VAL A 1143 36.67 31.36 -30.52
CA VAL A 1143 37.84 31.31 -29.58
C VAL A 1143 38.08 29.97 -28.84
N ASP A 1144 39.29 29.37 -28.71
CA ASP A 1144 40.67 29.71 -29.12
C ASP A 1144 41.63 28.49 -29.05
N ALA A 1145 42.73 28.57 -29.83
CA ALA A 1145 44.16 28.23 -29.62
C ALA A 1145 44.57 26.97 -28.79
N ALA A 1146 45.62 26.18 -29.08
CA ALA A 1146 46.84 26.24 -29.90
C ALA A 1146 47.24 24.75 -30.18
N GLU A 1147 48.24 24.30 -30.94
CA GLU A 1147 49.53 24.84 -31.38
C GLU A 1147 50.13 23.86 -32.44
N ASN A 1148 50.83 24.42 -33.43
CA ASN A 1148 51.98 23.93 -34.24
C ASN A 1148 52.55 22.52 -33.96
N ALA A 1149 53.16 21.76 -34.88
CA ALA A 1149 53.44 21.83 -36.31
C ALA A 1149 54.15 20.50 -36.70
N GLU A 1150 54.26 20.27 -38.01
CA GLU A 1150 55.28 19.44 -38.69
C GLU A 1150 55.14 17.90 -38.82
N PHE A 1151 55.11 17.52 -40.10
CA PHE A 1151 55.90 16.48 -40.77
C PHE A 1151 55.43 15.01 -40.80
N VAL A 1152 54.99 14.66 -42.03
CA VAL A 1152 55.41 13.52 -42.86
C VAL A 1152 54.99 12.11 -42.42
N ALA A 1153 54.05 11.57 -43.21
CA ALA A 1153 53.96 10.15 -43.51
C ALA A 1153 54.71 9.85 -44.82
N PRO A 1154 55.42 8.72 -44.92
CA PRO A 1154 55.53 7.97 -46.15
C PRO A 1154 54.45 6.88 -46.19
N ALA A 1155 53.79 6.84 -47.34
CA ALA A 1155 52.99 5.74 -47.86
C ALA A 1155 53.88 4.47 -47.96
N ALA A 1156 53.36 3.32 -47.56
CA ALA A 1156 52.72 2.32 -48.43
C ALA A 1156 53.72 1.33 -49.04
N GLU A 1157 53.38 0.05 -48.90
CA GLU A 1157 53.59 -1.07 -49.82
C GLU A 1157 52.69 -2.16 -49.22
N ALA A 1158 51.50 -2.46 -49.74
CA ALA A 1158 51.14 -2.96 -51.07
C ALA A 1158 51.74 -4.34 -51.38
N GLU A 1159 50.85 -5.16 -51.95
CA GLU A 1159 51.06 -6.44 -52.64
C GLU A 1159 50.81 -7.68 -51.76
N ASP A 1160 49.62 -8.31 -51.89
CA ASP A 1160 49.15 -9.17 -53.02
C ASP A 1160 49.51 -10.63 -52.69
N THR A 1161 48.67 -11.66 -52.76
CA THR A 1161 47.44 -11.99 -53.50
C THR A 1161 46.87 -13.27 -52.81
N PRO A 1162 46.10 -14.21 -53.43
CA PRO A 1162 44.74 -14.49 -52.97
C PRO A 1162 44.50 -15.96 -52.56
N GLU A 1163 43.25 -16.20 -52.14
CA GLU A 1163 42.50 -17.46 -52.14
C GLU A 1163 43.01 -18.62 -51.25
N ASP A 1164 42.40 -18.77 -50.08
CA ASP A 1164 41.39 -19.82 -49.86
C ASP A 1164 40.89 -19.82 -48.41
N GLY A 1165 39.64 -20.25 -48.23
CA GLY A 1165 39.26 -20.98 -47.02
C GLY A 1165 38.66 -20.22 -45.85
N THR A 1166 37.38 -20.56 -45.62
CA THR A 1166 36.70 -20.73 -44.33
C THR A 1166 36.28 -19.50 -43.53
N GLU A 1167 34.95 -19.35 -43.48
CA GLU A 1167 34.18 -18.85 -42.36
C GLU A 1167 34.75 -19.33 -41.02
N GLU A 1168 34.97 -18.41 -40.09
CA GLU A 1168 34.85 -18.67 -38.66
C GLU A 1168 33.98 -17.57 -38.03
N SER A 1169 32.99 -18.08 -37.33
CA SER A 1169 32.05 -17.44 -36.41
C SER A 1169 32.14 -18.20 -35.10
#